data_AF-A0AAU8APF6-F1
#
_entry.id   AF-A0AAU8APF6-F1
#
_cell.length_a   1.000
_cell.length_b   1.000
_cell.length_c   1.000
_cell.angle_alpha   90.00
_cell.angle_beta   90.00
_cell.angle_gamma   90.00
#
_symmetry.space_group_name_H-M   'P 1'
#
loop_
_entity.id
_entity.type
_entity.pdbx_description
1 polymer ?
#
loop_
_entity_poly.entity_id
_entity_poly.type
_entity_poly.pdbx_seq_one_letter_code
_entity_poly.pdbx_strand_id
1 'polypeptide(L)'
;MGPFPLETLARAEEADLAQVPPMRPVAFARPDAPESIVNAMREYQAILDTIRGGLTNPVPSEIPGDPNERANHLKAFGYFNDAAMVGICRLTEKMLLAEPIRNPDIDRLGQDILTRQTKTLASGIDVIMADLRDSIAAPPEPITTHSHAIVYLYENPREPGEEEEGCEWLKDALAQRACLRASETANVIANYIRLLGHDAKAHSRAASDVDLNRLTVASGLARVRGGQLVAPFLGTRFGVGVVTCRLELACDRPLADQPGSGGLAWRVGRGVQRSALNGNPYDRRRFVDGAHSFEKLKRVDAPTTFIDEARVARVPKRADMFARAQFGDMGKALQEGAKGGHYARKAAPSYAQRRALGAFVLTQDGAPNPAGPRPSDAARNAANIKAASYFLGADAVGISRCPDWAWYSHDALGTPIDPPHDQAISMIIDQGFETMEGASGDDWISVAQSMRAYLRFSLLGGVIAQQIRNLGYSAKAHTVMDGEVLQPPLLLLSGLGEVSRIGEVILNPYLGPRLKSGVVTTDMPLAHDQPIDFGLQSFCESCNKCARECPSGAITAGPKLMFNGYEIWKSDSQKCATYRITAKGGAMCGRCMKTCPWNLEGLFAERPFRWAAMNLPKAAPLLARLDDAVGNGGLNAAKKWWWDIELEEDGAYRPTRHPVNRRDLQPGLKLRPEDQTLAVYPAPLAPHPWPYPFPMDREKGIEAYQAMVTAAEYKLRLQEGRTDHLHEYSLPADAPVIRVEVAKAQAMTEGVTKYEFRSLDGSDLPEWTAGAHLDIVVAPEFLRQYSMSGDPADRTRYQIAVLREDAGRGGSKLMHRIFTPGRKVFISRPINHFPLDESAPMSLLMGGGIGITPMIAFAHRLYALGRDFALHYSCARRADAGFLDDLAAMPWAGKVQLHVSGEGTRADLGAIMGRYEPGWHVYTCGPDRYMQGVMAAAERAGFPDEARHLEYFSVPEQPEYENHPFALRLKDGRELLVPEDQSAAEVLRGAGIPIDLKCDDGICGVCKCGVRSGEIEHRDFVLSKAQQQGAMITCQSRAAKPGGVIELDL
;
A
#
# COMPACT_ATOMS: atom_id res chain seq x y z
N MET A 1 -30.05 -4.36 -4.00
CA MET A 1 -31.27 -4.02 -3.22
C MET A 1 -31.03 -4.02 -1.71
N GLY A 2 -30.05 -4.77 -1.21
CA GLY A 2 -29.70 -4.80 0.21
C GLY A 2 -30.19 -6.08 0.89
N PRO A 3 -29.92 -6.24 2.19
CA PRO A 3 -30.24 -7.48 2.91
C PRO A 3 -31.71 -7.60 3.31
N PHE A 4 -32.46 -6.50 3.37
CA PHE A 4 -33.87 -6.45 3.79
C PHE A 4 -34.81 -6.13 2.59
N PRO A 5 -36.06 -6.62 2.58
CA PRO A 5 -37.02 -6.42 1.49
C PRO A 5 -37.70 -5.04 1.53
N LEU A 6 -36.92 -3.96 1.42
CA LEU A 6 -37.41 -2.57 1.50
C LEU A 6 -38.32 -2.17 0.33
N GLU A 7 -38.19 -2.83 -0.80
CA GLU A 7 -39.03 -2.65 -1.99
C GLU A 7 -40.48 -3.08 -1.77
N THR A 8 -40.75 -3.91 -0.75
CA THR A 8 -42.09 -4.41 -0.43
C THR A 8 -42.90 -3.48 0.47
N LEU A 9 -42.31 -2.39 0.95
CA LEU A 9 -42.94 -1.44 1.88
C LEU A 9 -43.76 -0.39 1.12
N ALA A 10 -44.91 0.02 1.68
CA ALA A 10 -45.72 1.09 1.12
C ALA A 10 -44.99 2.44 1.24
N ARG A 11 -45.10 3.26 0.19
CA ARG A 11 -44.39 4.54 0.06
C ARG A 11 -45.36 5.70 -0.14
N ALA A 12 -45.08 6.82 0.52
CA ALA A 12 -45.82 8.07 0.40
C ALA A 12 -45.24 8.92 -0.74
N GLU A 13 -45.92 10.01 -1.09
CA GLU A 13 -45.37 11.01 -2.02
C GLU A 13 -44.45 11.99 -1.29
N GLU A 14 -44.85 12.47 -0.11
CA GLU A 14 -44.08 13.42 0.70
C GLU A 14 -43.80 12.90 2.12
N ALA A 15 -42.75 13.43 2.75
CA ALA A 15 -42.39 13.13 4.14
C ALA A 15 -42.95 14.19 5.09
N ASP A 16 -43.63 13.76 6.15
CA ASP A 16 -43.95 14.66 7.28
C ASP A 16 -42.71 14.85 8.15
N LEU A 17 -42.07 16.00 8.01
CA LEU A 17 -40.89 16.38 8.80
C LEU A 17 -41.24 17.14 10.10
N ALA A 18 -42.50 17.55 10.29
CA ALA A 18 -42.89 18.38 11.44
C ALA A 18 -42.83 17.60 12.75
N GLN A 19 -43.07 16.28 12.70
CA GLN A 19 -43.06 15.41 13.88
C GLN A 19 -41.69 14.78 14.16
N VAL A 20 -40.67 15.08 13.35
CA VAL A 20 -39.35 14.49 13.49
C VAL A 20 -38.66 15.04 14.75
N PRO A 21 -38.28 14.20 15.72
CA PRO A 21 -37.59 14.67 16.92
C PRO A 21 -36.24 15.29 16.57
N PRO A 22 -35.83 16.36 17.29
CA PRO A 22 -34.56 17.02 17.02
C PRO A 22 -33.39 16.04 17.19
N MET A 23 -32.44 16.10 16.27
CA MET A 23 -31.21 15.31 16.37
C MET A 23 -30.40 15.72 17.61
N ARG A 24 -29.88 14.73 18.35
CA ARG A 24 -28.96 14.96 19.47
C ARG A 24 -27.52 14.61 19.09
N PRO A 25 -26.52 15.45 19.39
CA PRO A 25 -25.11 15.11 19.21
C PRO A 25 -24.72 13.84 19.99
N VAL A 26 -23.71 13.13 19.50
CA VAL A 26 -23.09 12.00 20.20
C VAL A 26 -21.67 12.38 20.59
N ALA A 27 -21.38 12.32 21.90
CA ALA A 27 -20.05 12.56 22.44
C ALA A 27 -19.30 11.25 22.67
N PHE A 28 -17.98 11.29 22.47
CA PHE A 28 -17.07 10.15 22.65
C PHE A 28 -16.16 10.33 23.88
N ALA A 29 -16.70 10.90 24.96
CA ALA A 29 -15.98 11.08 26.21
C ALA A 29 -16.86 10.66 27.38
N ARG A 30 -16.34 9.78 28.23
CA ARG A 30 -16.94 9.33 29.50
C ARG A 30 -15.87 9.39 30.59
N PRO A 31 -15.56 10.58 31.12
CA PRO A 31 -14.55 10.74 32.17
C PRO A 31 -14.96 10.07 33.49
N ASP A 32 -16.25 9.85 33.68
CA ASP A 32 -16.88 9.15 34.80
C ASP A 32 -16.81 7.61 34.71
N ALA A 33 -16.48 7.07 33.53
CA ALA A 33 -16.30 5.64 33.28
C ALA A 33 -15.02 5.42 32.45
N PRO A 34 -13.82 5.59 33.04
CA PRO A 34 -12.55 5.55 32.31
C PRO A 34 -12.29 4.22 31.58
N GLU A 35 -12.85 3.11 32.08
CA GLU A 35 -12.80 1.78 31.49
C GLU A 35 -13.74 1.59 30.29
N SER A 36 -14.63 2.55 30.01
CA SER A 36 -15.56 2.46 28.88
C SER A 36 -14.84 2.52 27.53
N ILE A 37 -15.22 1.64 26.61
CA ILE A 37 -14.69 1.61 25.23
C ILE A 37 -15.02 2.88 24.46
N VAL A 38 -16.00 3.67 24.91
CA VAL A 38 -16.33 4.97 24.33
C VAL A 38 -15.11 5.89 24.25
N ASN A 39 -14.28 5.89 25.30
CA ASN A 39 -13.07 6.71 25.36
C ASN A 39 -12.04 6.29 24.30
N ALA A 40 -11.96 5.00 23.97
CA ALA A 40 -11.06 4.47 22.95
C ALA A 40 -11.53 4.76 21.51
N MET A 41 -12.85 4.92 21.30
CA MET A 41 -13.41 5.28 19.99
C MET A 41 -13.21 6.76 19.62
N ARG A 42 -12.94 7.63 20.61
CA ARG A 42 -12.87 9.09 20.49
C ARG A 42 -11.94 9.56 19.38
N GLU A 43 -10.72 9.05 19.38
CA GLU A 43 -9.68 9.48 18.44
C GLU A 43 -10.00 9.06 17.00
N TYR A 44 -10.49 7.85 16.81
CA TYR A 44 -10.87 7.33 15.50
C TYR A 44 -12.08 8.06 14.90
N GLN A 45 -13.09 8.40 15.73
CA GLN A 45 -14.21 9.23 15.30
C GLN A 45 -13.71 10.62 14.89
N ALA A 46 -12.82 11.22 15.67
CA ALA A 46 -12.33 12.56 15.39
C ALA A 46 -11.44 12.62 14.13
N ILE A 47 -10.67 11.56 13.82
CA ILE A 47 -10.00 11.42 12.51
C ILE A 47 -11.04 11.41 11.37
N LEU A 48 -12.08 10.59 11.49
CA LEU A 48 -13.14 10.52 10.47
C LEU A 48 -13.88 11.85 10.30
N ASP A 49 -14.09 12.59 11.38
CA ASP A 49 -14.71 13.92 11.32
C ASP A 49 -13.77 14.97 10.70
N THR A 50 -12.46 14.83 10.89
CA THR A 50 -11.43 15.70 10.27
C THR A 50 -11.40 15.54 8.75
N ILE A 51 -11.60 14.32 8.25
CA ILE A 51 -11.54 14.01 6.80
C ILE A 51 -12.92 13.94 6.13
N ARG A 52 -13.97 14.43 6.81
CA ARG A 52 -15.36 14.37 6.32
C ARG A 52 -15.59 15.15 5.02
N GLY A 53 -14.78 16.18 4.77
CA GLY A 53 -14.70 16.95 3.54
C GLY A 53 -13.32 16.82 2.86
N GLY A 54 -13.06 17.66 1.86
CA GLY A 54 -11.75 17.79 1.25
C GLY A 54 -11.85 18.18 -0.22
N LEU A 55 -10.69 18.18 -0.87
CA LEU A 55 -10.59 18.60 -2.27
C LEU A 55 -11.40 17.68 -3.20
N THR A 56 -12.09 18.30 -4.15
CA THR A 56 -12.76 17.63 -5.26
C THR A 56 -11.80 17.53 -6.44
N ASN A 57 -11.80 16.39 -7.13
CA ASN A 57 -11.00 16.22 -8.34
C ASN A 57 -11.41 17.27 -9.39
N PRO A 58 -10.50 18.14 -9.85
CA PRO A 58 -10.85 19.19 -10.81
C PRO A 58 -11.20 18.62 -12.19
N VAL A 59 -10.77 17.39 -12.50
CA VAL A 59 -11.08 16.71 -13.76
C VAL A 59 -12.25 15.75 -13.51
N PRO A 60 -13.43 15.98 -14.11
CA PRO A 60 -14.58 15.12 -13.92
C PRO A 60 -14.36 13.74 -14.53
N SER A 61 -14.81 12.70 -13.82
CA SER A 61 -14.75 11.31 -14.29
C SER A 61 -15.90 10.99 -15.25
N GLU A 62 -15.66 10.03 -16.15
CA GLU A 62 -16.70 9.51 -17.03
C GLU A 62 -17.48 8.40 -16.31
N ILE A 63 -18.67 8.77 -15.83
CA ILE A 63 -19.60 7.89 -15.11
C ILE A 63 -20.94 7.85 -15.82
N PRO A 64 -21.77 6.81 -15.60
CA PRO A 64 -23.08 6.69 -16.25
C PRO A 64 -23.95 7.94 -16.09
N GLY A 65 -24.69 8.31 -17.13
CA GLY A 65 -25.55 9.50 -17.16
C GLY A 65 -26.84 9.36 -16.33
N ASP A 66 -27.38 8.15 -16.21
CA ASP A 66 -28.67 7.88 -15.57
C ASP A 66 -28.59 8.02 -14.03
N PRO A 67 -29.38 8.93 -13.42
CA PRO A 67 -29.46 9.07 -11.97
C PRO A 67 -29.91 7.80 -11.23
N ASN A 68 -30.67 6.90 -11.87
CA ASN A 68 -31.07 5.62 -11.26
C ASN A 68 -29.89 4.65 -11.18
N GLU A 69 -29.07 4.56 -12.23
CA GLU A 69 -27.87 3.74 -12.22
C GLU A 69 -26.88 4.21 -11.14
N ARG A 70 -26.65 5.52 -11.04
CA ARG A 70 -25.83 6.13 -9.98
C ARG A 70 -26.38 5.85 -8.58
N ALA A 71 -27.69 5.99 -8.40
CA ALA A 71 -28.35 5.68 -7.13
C ALA A 71 -28.18 4.20 -6.75
N ASN A 72 -28.37 3.28 -7.70
CA ASN A 72 -28.19 1.85 -7.48
C ASN A 72 -26.74 1.49 -7.13
N HIS A 73 -25.77 2.09 -7.83
CA HIS A 73 -24.35 1.93 -7.55
C HIS A 73 -24.00 2.39 -6.13
N LEU A 74 -24.37 3.62 -5.75
CA LEU A 74 -24.03 4.17 -4.43
C LEU A 74 -24.77 3.48 -3.28
N LYS A 75 -26.00 2.99 -3.51
CA LYS A 75 -26.71 2.12 -2.55
C LYS A 75 -25.97 0.80 -2.37
N ALA A 76 -25.60 0.13 -3.47
CA ALA A 76 -24.83 -1.10 -3.42
C ALA A 76 -23.47 -0.90 -2.75
N PHE A 77 -22.81 0.24 -2.97
CA PHE A 77 -21.56 0.56 -2.31
C PHE A 77 -21.76 0.81 -0.80
N GLY A 78 -22.88 1.41 -0.39
CA GLY A 78 -23.28 1.50 1.02
C GLY A 78 -23.48 0.13 1.67
N TYR A 79 -24.24 -0.76 1.02
CA TYR A 79 -24.42 -2.15 1.48
C TYR A 79 -23.11 -2.92 1.53
N PHE A 80 -22.25 -2.74 0.53
CA PHE A 80 -20.92 -3.32 0.51
C PHE A 80 -20.13 -2.91 1.76
N ASN A 81 -20.26 -1.68 2.26
CA ASN A 81 -19.62 -1.22 3.50
C ASN A 81 -20.40 -1.56 4.79
N ASP A 82 -21.36 -2.49 4.74
CA ASP A 82 -22.18 -3.01 5.86
C ASP A 82 -23.30 -2.10 6.36
N ALA A 83 -23.76 -1.15 5.56
CA ALA A 83 -25.02 -0.48 5.85
C ALA A 83 -26.16 -1.51 5.86
N ALA A 84 -27.01 -1.48 6.89
CA ALA A 84 -28.19 -2.33 6.96
C ALA A 84 -29.26 -1.88 5.96
N MET A 85 -29.42 -0.57 5.78
CA MET A 85 -30.39 0.04 4.85
C MET A 85 -29.78 1.29 4.23
N VAL A 86 -30.11 1.55 2.95
CA VAL A 86 -29.66 2.75 2.24
C VAL A 86 -30.82 3.39 1.49
N GLY A 87 -30.94 4.71 1.59
CA GLY A 87 -31.96 5.51 0.92
C GLY A 87 -31.41 6.86 0.47
N ILE A 88 -32.04 7.48 -0.51
CA ILE A 88 -31.62 8.75 -1.11
C ILE A 88 -32.79 9.73 -1.09
N CYS A 89 -32.53 11.00 -0.78
CA CYS A 89 -33.54 12.06 -0.88
C CYS A 89 -32.94 13.38 -1.39
N ARG A 90 -33.82 14.31 -1.75
CA ARG A 90 -33.43 15.71 -2.04
C ARG A 90 -33.08 16.42 -0.74
N LEU A 91 -31.97 17.14 -0.75
CA LEU A 91 -31.59 18.03 0.34
C LEU A 91 -32.37 19.34 0.21
N THR A 92 -32.98 19.80 1.30
CA THR A 92 -33.74 21.07 1.36
C THR A 92 -33.31 21.88 2.59
N GLU A 93 -33.61 23.18 2.61
CA GLU A 93 -33.26 24.06 3.73
C GLU A 93 -33.86 23.58 5.07
N LYS A 94 -35.03 22.94 5.03
CA LYS A 94 -35.68 22.35 6.22
C LYS A 94 -34.86 21.22 6.85
N MET A 95 -33.84 20.71 6.18
CA MET A 95 -32.99 19.61 6.66
C MET A 95 -31.62 20.10 7.14
N LEU A 96 -31.33 21.40 7.00
CA LEU A 96 -30.11 21.98 7.54
C LEU A 96 -30.25 22.21 9.05
N LEU A 97 -29.16 22.04 9.78
CA LEU A 97 -29.10 22.48 11.18
C LEU A 97 -28.94 24.00 11.22
N ALA A 98 -29.62 24.65 12.16
CA ALA A 98 -29.42 26.08 12.41
C ALA A 98 -27.98 26.35 12.89
N GLU A 99 -27.46 25.47 13.73
CA GLU A 99 -26.07 25.46 14.18
C GLU A 99 -25.43 24.10 13.85
N PRO A 100 -24.37 24.06 13.03
CA PRO A 100 -23.66 22.83 12.75
C PRO A 100 -23.09 22.19 14.02
N ILE A 101 -23.16 20.87 14.10
CA ILE A 101 -22.50 20.10 15.15
C ILE A 101 -21.03 19.92 14.77
N ARG A 102 -20.15 20.30 15.69
CA ARG A 102 -18.70 20.19 15.55
C ARG A 102 -18.14 19.27 16.63
N ASN A 103 -17.31 18.32 16.21
CA ASN A 103 -16.51 17.53 17.14
C ASN A 103 -15.32 18.38 17.64
N PRO A 104 -15.20 18.65 18.95
CA PRO A 104 -14.12 19.49 19.48
C PRO A 104 -12.72 18.87 19.35
N ASP A 105 -12.60 17.56 19.10
CA ASP A 105 -11.31 16.89 19.00
C ASP A 105 -10.60 17.05 17.64
N ILE A 106 -11.28 17.63 16.65
CA ILE A 106 -10.73 17.84 15.29
C ILE A 106 -9.45 18.67 15.34
N ASP A 107 -9.44 19.77 16.11
CA ASP A 107 -8.32 20.73 16.11
C ASP A 107 -7.03 20.09 16.69
N ARG A 108 -7.19 19.25 17.71
CA ARG A 108 -6.07 18.52 18.32
C ARG A 108 -5.43 17.56 17.33
N LEU A 109 -6.24 16.81 16.57
CA LEU A 109 -5.74 15.79 15.64
C LEU A 109 -5.26 16.36 14.30
N GLY A 110 -5.78 17.52 13.88
CA GLY A 110 -5.25 18.23 12.73
C GLY A 110 -3.75 18.52 12.89
N GLN A 111 -3.31 18.88 14.10
CA GLN A 111 -1.90 19.09 14.42
C GLN A 111 -1.05 17.82 14.28
N ASP A 112 -1.53 16.67 14.77
CA ASP A 112 -0.84 15.39 14.65
C ASP A 112 -0.64 14.99 13.17
N ILE A 113 -1.64 15.20 12.31
CA ILE A 113 -1.57 14.92 10.86
C ILE A 113 -0.52 15.82 10.17
N LEU A 114 -0.40 17.07 10.60
CA LEU A 114 0.55 18.03 10.05
C LEU A 114 2.00 17.74 10.45
N THR A 115 2.25 17.18 11.65
CA THR A 115 3.60 17.12 12.23
C THR A 115 4.21 15.73 12.29
N ARG A 116 3.43 14.65 12.37
CA ARG A 116 3.97 13.29 12.50
C ARG A 116 4.50 12.75 11.16
N GLN A 117 5.64 12.06 11.22
CA GLN A 117 6.20 11.30 10.10
C GLN A 117 5.89 9.81 10.29
N THR A 118 5.30 9.17 9.29
CA THR A 118 5.03 7.72 9.30
C THR A 118 6.30 6.90 9.07
N LYS A 119 6.36 5.72 9.70
CA LYS A 119 7.43 4.73 9.52
C LYS A 119 6.89 3.48 8.82
N THR A 120 6.63 3.55 7.52
CA THR A 120 6.09 2.40 6.78
C THR A 120 6.60 2.32 5.35
N LEU A 121 6.60 1.10 4.80
CA LEU A 121 6.84 0.82 3.38
C LEU A 121 5.53 0.79 2.56
N ALA A 122 4.38 1.05 3.16
CA ALA A 122 3.10 1.00 2.46
C ALA A 122 3.08 1.96 1.26
N SER A 123 2.83 1.41 0.08
CA SER A 123 2.88 2.18 -1.16
C SER A 123 1.93 3.36 -1.17
N GLY A 124 2.41 4.53 -1.61
CA GLY A 124 1.66 5.77 -1.71
C GLY A 124 1.28 6.42 -0.37
N ILE A 125 1.82 5.99 0.77
CA ILE A 125 1.53 6.61 2.08
C ILE A 125 1.90 8.10 2.13
N ASP A 126 3.04 8.49 1.57
CA ASP A 126 3.48 9.90 1.55
C ASP A 126 2.50 10.77 0.75
N VAL A 127 1.93 10.24 -0.33
CA VAL A 127 0.88 10.92 -1.12
C VAL A 127 -0.38 11.09 -0.28
N ILE A 128 -0.85 10.02 0.37
CA ILE A 128 -2.04 10.08 1.24
C ILE A 128 -1.84 11.11 2.36
N MET A 129 -0.68 11.09 3.03
CA MET A 129 -0.38 12.03 4.12
C MET A 129 -0.33 13.47 3.62
N ALA A 130 0.27 13.71 2.46
CA ALA A 130 0.31 15.04 1.88
C ALA A 130 -1.10 15.53 1.48
N ASP A 131 -1.93 14.66 0.90
CA ASP A 131 -3.32 15.00 0.53
C ASP A 131 -4.21 15.27 1.76
N LEU A 132 -3.95 14.55 2.86
CA LEU A 132 -4.60 14.80 4.15
C LEU A 132 -4.23 16.17 4.70
N ARG A 133 -2.94 16.55 4.65
CA ARG A 133 -2.48 17.88 5.09
C ARG A 133 -3.07 18.99 4.26
N ASP A 134 -3.10 18.85 2.93
CA ASP A 134 -3.70 19.83 2.03
C ASP A 134 -5.20 19.99 2.30
N SER A 135 -5.90 18.87 2.57
CA SER A 135 -7.33 18.90 2.92
C SER A 135 -7.62 19.59 4.25
N ILE A 136 -6.71 19.50 5.23
CA ILE A 136 -6.83 20.16 6.53
C ILE A 136 -6.48 21.65 6.42
N ALA A 137 -5.51 22.00 5.58
CA ALA A 137 -5.12 23.39 5.32
C ALA A 137 -6.15 24.16 4.46
N ALA A 138 -6.96 23.44 3.68
CA ALA A 138 -8.00 24.04 2.86
C ALA A 138 -9.11 24.67 3.72
N PRO A 139 -9.65 25.84 3.33
CA PRO A 139 -10.76 26.47 4.06
C PRO A 139 -12.00 25.55 4.04
N PRO A 140 -12.79 25.50 5.13
CA PRO A 140 -14.01 24.71 5.15
C PRO A 140 -15.03 25.19 4.11
N GLU A 141 -15.43 24.32 3.19
CA GLU A 141 -16.47 24.64 2.21
C GLU A 141 -17.89 24.39 2.78
N PRO A 142 -18.84 25.33 2.55
CA PRO A 142 -20.24 25.15 2.92
C PRO A 142 -20.94 24.18 1.98
N ILE A 143 -21.99 23.50 2.46
CA ILE A 143 -22.79 22.56 1.64
C ILE A 143 -23.90 23.24 0.83
N THR A 144 -23.84 24.56 0.63
CA THR A 144 -24.93 25.36 0.00
C THR A 144 -25.24 24.92 -1.43
N THR A 145 -24.27 24.31 -2.12
CA THR A 145 -24.47 23.78 -3.48
C THR A 145 -24.96 22.33 -3.54
N HIS A 146 -25.07 21.65 -2.40
CA HIS A 146 -25.51 20.25 -2.35
C HIS A 146 -27.01 20.14 -2.58
N SER A 147 -27.42 19.14 -3.36
CA SER A 147 -28.82 18.95 -3.78
C SER A 147 -29.42 17.60 -3.38
N HIS A 148 -28.57 16.65 -3.00
CA HIS A 148 -28.97 15.29 -2.62
C HIS A 148 -28.30 14.87 -1.31
N ALA A 149 -28.96 13.92 -0.64
CA ALA A 149 -28.41 13.24 0.52
C ALA A 149 -28.60 11.72 0.38
N ILE A 150 -27.54 10.96 0.64
CA ILE A 150 -27.55 9.51 0.75
C ILE A 150 -27.49 9.16 2.23
N VAL A 151 -28.44 8.37 2.71
CA VAL A 151 -28.62 8.01 4.12
C VAL A 151 -28.34 6.53 4.31
N TYR A 152 -27.51 6.19 5.30
CA TYR A 152 -27.14 4.83 5.65
C TYR A 152 -27.59 4.54 7.08
N LEU A 153 -28.32 3.43 7.28
CA LEU A 153 -28.62 2.91 8.60
C LEU A 153 -27.64 1.81 8.99
N TYR A 154 -27.15 1.88 10.22
CA TYR A 154 -26.29 0.87 10.83
C TYR A 154 -27.04 0.17 11.96
N GLU A 155 -27.34 -1.11 11.78
CA GLU A 155 -28.01 -1.91 12.81
C GLU A 155 -27.14 -1.97 14.08
N ASN A 156 -27.78 -1.70 15.22
CA ASN A 156 -27.21 -1.98 16.53
C ASN A 156 -27.66 -3.36 17.01
N PRO A 157 -26.76 -4.15 17.62
CA PRO A 157 -27.16 -5.37 18.31
C PRO A 157 -28.02 -5.02 19.54
N ARG A 158 -28.44 -6.03 20.30
CA ARG A 158 -29.06 -5.80 21.62
C ARG A 158 -28.09 -5.08 22.56
N GLU A 159 -28.65 -4.42 23.57
CA GLU A 159 -27.85 -3.93 24.70
C GLU A 159 -27.11 -5.11 25.36
N PRO A 160 -25.84 -4.91 25.77
CA PRO A 160 -25.13 -5.89 26.58
C PRO A 160 -25.85 -6.12 27.92
N GLY A 161 -25.86 -7.36 28.42
CA GLY A 161 -26.44 -7.67 29.73
C GLY A 161 -25.59 -7.11 30.88
N GLU A 162 -26.22 -6.75 32.01
CA GLU A 162 -25.50 -6.15 33.17
C GLU A 162 -24.41 -7.05 33.75
N GLU A 163 -24.62 -8.37 33.73
CA GLU A 163 -23.67 -9.39 34.20
C GLU A 163 -23.18 -10.30 33.06
N GLU A 164 -23.31 -9.84 31.81
CA GLU A 164 -22.84 -10.62 30.66
C GLU A 164 -21.30 -10.63 30.60
N GLU A 165 -20.73 -11.83 30.58
CA GLU A 165 -19.29 -12.05 30.47
C GLU A 165 -18.67 -11.22 29.32
N GLY A 166 -17.63 -10.46 29.64
CA GLY A 166 -16.90 -9.64 28.67
C GLY A 166 -17.54 -8.30 28.29
N CYS A 167 -18.72 -7.96 28.85
CA CYS A 167 -19.47 -6.76 28.41
C CYS A 167 -19.22 -5.50 29.24
N GLU A 168 -18.24 -5.54 30.15
CA GLU A 168 -17.96 -4.48 31.13
C GLU A 168 -17.64 -3.13 30.48
N TRP A 169 -16.95 -3.14 29.35
CA TRP A 169 -16.56 -1.92 28.64
C TRP A 169 -17.68 -1.31 27.77
N LEU A 170 -18.78 -2.05 27.57
CA LEU A 170 -19.74 -1.83 26.47
C LEU A 170 -21.00 -1.06 26.89
N LYS A 171 -21.18 -0.83 28.19
CA LYS A 171 -22.34 -0.14 28.73
C LYS A 171 -22.54 1.25 28.10
N ASP A 172 -23.77 1.50 27.64
CA ASP A 172 -24.21 2.71 26.93
C ASP A 172 -23.34 3.11 25.71
N ALA A 173 -22.67 2.17 25.05
CA ALA A 173 -21.76 2.47 23.94
C ALA A 173 -22.42 2.36 22.53
N LEU A 174 -23.68 1.91 22.43
CA LEU A 174 -24.33 1.62 21.14
C LEU A 174 -24.43 2.84 20.22
N ALA A 175 -24.69 4.03 20.77
CA ALA A 175 -24.80 5.25 19.97
C ALA A 175 -23.46 5.63 19.32
N GLN A 176 -22.37 5.53 20.09
CA GLN A 176 -21.01 5.82 19.66
C GLN A 176 -20.52 4.78 18.67
N ARG A 177 -20.76 3.48 18.95
CA ARG A 177 -20.45 2.38 18.03
C ARG A 177 -21.12 2.59 16.68
N ALA A 178 -22.43 2.85 16.66
CA ALA A 178 -23.14 3.07 15.40
C ALA A 178 -22.66 4.35 14.69
N CYS A 179 -22.40 5.43 15.42
CA CYS A 179 -21.86 6.67 14.87
C CYS A 179 -20.49 6.45 14.22
N LEU A 180 -19.60 5.69 14.86
CA LEU A 180 -18.26 5.35 14.34
C LEU A 180 -18.35 4.55 13.04
N ARG A 181 -19.16 3.47 13.04
CA ARG A 181 -19.38 2.60 11.87
C ARG A 181 -20.00 3.38 10.70
N ALA A 182 -20.98 4.23 10.99
CA ALA A 182 -21.64 5.07 10.00
C ALA A 182 -20.69 6.14 9.41
N SER A 183 -19.85 6.74 10.26
CA SER A 183 -18.86 7.74 9.87
C SER A 183 -17.80 7.16 8.93
N GLU A 184 -17.34 5.93 9.17
CA GLU A 184 -16.41 5.22 8.26
C GLU A 184 -16.98 5.17 6.83
N THR A 185 -18.22 4.71 6.70
CA THR A 185 -18.86 4.55 5.38
C THR A 185 -19.18 5.87 4.70
N ALA A 186 -19.71 6.84 5.46
CA ALA A 186 -20.00 8.15 4.92
C ALA A 186 -18.72 8.83 4.40
N ASN A 187 -17.60 8.70 5.11
CA ASN A 187 -16.31 9.21 4.66
C ASN A 187 -15.82 8.55 3.38
N VAL A 188 -15.90 7.21 3.30
CA VAL A 188 -15.51 6.47 2.08
C VAL A 188 -16.34 6.93 0.88
N ILE A 189 -17.66 7.04 1.04
CA ILE A 189 -18.53 7.37 -0.10
C ILE A 189 -18.42 8.85 -0.47
N ALA A 190 -18.31 9.77 0.50
CA ALA A 190 -18.05 11.17 0.19
C ALA A 190 -16.72 11.34 -0.56
N ASN A 191 -15.67 10.63 -0.14
CA ASN A 191 -14.38 10.67 -0.83
C ASN A 191 -14.47 10.06 -2.24
N TYR A 192 -15.22 8.96 -2.40
CA TYR A 192 -15.47 8.37 -3.71
C TYR A 192 -16.12 9.37 -4.68
N ILE A 193 -17.16 10.09 -4.24
CA ILE A 193 -17.85 11.09 -5.08
C ILE A 193 -16.91 12.26 -5.44
N ARG A 194 -16.06 12.71 -4.52
CA ARG A 194 -15.03 13.73 -4.78
C ARG A 194 -13.97 13.28 -5.78
N LEU A 195 -13.54 12.02 -5.72
CA LEU A 195 -12.63 11.42 -6.70
C LEU A 195 -13.23 11.40 -8.12
N LEU A 196 -14.55 11.24 -8.22
CA LEU A 196 -15.28 11.32 -9.49
C LEU A 196 -15.46 12.76 -10.02
N GLY A 197 -15.04 13.78 -9.26
CA GLY A 197 -15.13 15.19 -9.64
C GLY A 197 -16.42 15.89 -9.20
N HIS A 198 -17.13 15.34 -8.20
CA HIS A 198 -18.31 15.96 -7.63
C HIS A 198 -18.11 16.27 -6.15
N ASP A 199 -18.48 17.48 -5.73
CA ASP A 199 -18.40 17.85 -4.32
C ASP A 199 -19.36 17.01 -3.47
N ALA A 200 -18.85 16.58 -2.31
CA ALA A 200 -19.55 15.74 -1.35
C ALA A 200 -18.94 15.84 0.06
N LYS A 201 -19.79 15.71 1.07
CA LYS A 201 -19.41 15.81 2.49
C LYS A 201 -20.09 14.73 3.32
N ALA A 202 -19.32 14.12 4.21
CA ALA A 202 -19.81 13.13 5.17
C ALA A 202 -20.35 13.81 6.43
N HIS A 203 -21.40 13.22 7.01
CA HIS A 203 -22.06 13.68 8.23
C HIS A 203 -22.38 12.53 9.17
N SER A 204 -22.18 12.78 10.47
CA SER A 204 -22.44 11.85 11.56
C SER A 204 -23.12 12.58 12.72
N ARG A 205 -23.55 11.87 13.77
CA ARG A 205 -24.05 12.52 14.98
C ARG A 205 -22.94 13.20 15.81
N ALA A 206 -21.67 12.96 15.50
CA ALA A 206 -20.53 13.64 16.12
C ALA A 206 -20.15 14.95 15.40
N ALA A 207 -20.38 15.02 14.08
CA ALA A 207 -20.10 16.21 13.29
C ALA A 207 -21.04 16.30 12.06
N SER A 208 -21.90 17.32 11.99
CA SER A 208 -22.90 17.46 10.92
C SER A 208 -23.30 18.91 10.63
N ASP A 209 -23.66 19.19 9.38
CA ASP A 209 -24.29 20.44 8.93
C ASP A 209 -25.82 20.25 8.73
N VAL A 210 -26.31 19.01 8.82
CA VAL A 210 -27.68 18.60 8.48
C VAL A 210 -28.31 17.77 9.60
N ASP A 211 -29.64 17.78 9.68
CA ASP A 211 -30.42 16.95 10.61
C ASP A 211 -30.59 15.54 10.04
N LEU A 212 -29.83 14.58 10.59
CA LEU A 212 -29.85 13.18 10.12
C LEU A 212 -31.21 12.51 10.36
N ASN A 213 -31.97 12.91 11.38
CA ASN A 213 -33.30 12.33 11.63
C ASN A 213 -34.26 12.72 10.50
N ARG A 214 -34.26 14.00 10.10
CA ARG A 214 -35.12 14.50 9.01
C ARG A 214 -34.76 13.81 7.69
N LEU A 215 -33.47 13.68 7.40
CA LEU A 215 -33.00 12.98 6.21
C LEU A 215 -33.39 11.50 6.19
N THR A 216 -33.34 10.82 7.34
CA THR A 216 -33.72 9.39 7.45
C THR A 216 -35.20 9.16 7.14
N VAL A 217 -36.07 10.07 7.57
CA VAL A 217 -37.51 10.00 7.25
C VAL A 217 -37.74 10.34 5.78
N ALA A 218 -37.10 11.40 5.28
CA ALA A 218 -37.23 11.85 3.89
C ALA A 218 -36.73 10.81 2.87
N SER A 219 -35.66 10.06 3.20
CA SER A 219 -35.13 9.00 2.35
C SER A 219 -35.92 7.68 2.43
N GLY A 220 -37.01 7.65 3.19
CA GLY A 220 -37.88 6.48 3.32
C GLY A 220 -37.27 5.32 4.11
N LEU A 221 -36.39 5.60 5.07
CA LEU A 221 -35.76 4.56 5.90
C LEU A 221 -36.38 4.44 7.30
N ALA A 222 -37.01 5.49 7.83
CA ALA A 222 -37.69 5.44 9.11
C ALA A 222 -38.99 6.26 9.11
N ARG A 223 -39.80 6.02 10.15
CA ARG A 223 -41.01 6.81 10.47
C ARG A 223 -40.93 7.31 11.89
N VAL A 224 -41.70 8.34 12.23
CA VAL A 224 -41.86 8.76 13.62
C VAL A 224 -42.98 7.95 14.26
N ARG A 225 -42.71 7.27 15.38
CA ARG A 225 -43.72 6.65 16.25
C ARG A 225 -43.35 6.90 17.71
N GLY A 226 -44.30 7.39 18.50
CA GLY A 226 -44.07 7.68 19.93
C GLY A 226 -42.91 8.67 20.18
N GLY A 227 -42.71 9.64 19.28
CA GLY A 227 -41.63 10.63 19.38
C GLY A 227 -40.23 10.09 19.05
N GLN A 228 -40.10 8.89 18.49
CA GLN A 228 -38.83 8.28 18.09
C GLN A 228 -38.86 7.84 16.64
N LEU A 229 -37.67 7.76 16.00
CA LEU A 229 -37.55 7.15 14.69
C LEU A 229 -37.58 5.64 14.82
N VAL A 230 -38.43 5.00 14.03
CA VAL A 230 -38.56 3.55 13.93
C VAL A 230 -38.32 3.16 12.49
N ALA A 231 -37.22 2.44 12.26
CA ALA A 231 -36.91 1.82 10.97
C ALA A 231 -37.68 0.49 10.86
N PRO A 232 -38.27 0.18 9.69
CA PRO A 232 -38.78 -1.16 9.40
C PRO A 232 -37.71 -2.21 9.71
N PHE A 233 -38.09 -3.40 10.21
CA PHE A 233 -37.16 -4.50 10.54
C PHE A 233 -36.17 -4.26 11.69
N LEU A 234 -35.58 -3.08 11.84
CA LEU A 234 -34.57 -2.76 12.86
C LEU A 234 -35.16 -2.15 14.14
N GLY A 235 -36.39 -1.63 14.08
CA GLY A 235 -37.00 -0.92 15.19
C GLY A 235 -36.27 0.39 15.46
N THR A 236 -35.91 0.65 16.72
CA THR A 236 -35.15 1.83 17.16
C THR A 236 -33.64 1.58 17.28
N ARG A 237 -33.17 0.35 17.06
CA ARG A 237 -31.77 -0.07 17.27
C ARG A 237 -30.92 0.21 16.03
N PHE A 238 -30.69 1.48 15.72
CA PHE A 238 -29.81 1.84 14.62
C PHE A 238 -29.09 3.18 14.83
N GLY A 239 -27.95 3.33 14.16
CA GLY A 239 -27.31 4.62 13.93
C GLY A 239 -27.47 5.09 12.49
N VAL A 240 -27.14 6.36 12.24
CA VAL A 240 -27.31 7.01 10.94
C VAL A 240 -25.99 7.65 10.51
N GLY A 241 -25.63 7.47 9.25
CA GLY A 241 -24.61 8.26 8.55
C GLY A 241 -25.22 8.87 7.29
N VAL A 242 -24.70 10.02 6.88
CA VAL A 242 -25.20 10.74 5.70
C VAL A 242 -24.04 11.22 4.84
N VAL A 243 -24.21 11.18 3.53
CA VAL A 243 -23.39 11.92 2.56
C VAL A 243 -24.28 12.92 1.84
N THR A 244 -23.94 14.21 1.90
CA THR A 244 -24.55 15.22 1.04
C THR A 244 -23.65 15.47 -0.17
N CYS A 245 -24.22 15.72 -1.35
CA CYS A 245 -23.43 15.90 -2.57
C CYS A 245 -24.12 16.74 -3.65
N ARG A 246 -23.32 17.15 -4.63
CA ARG A 246 -23.77 17.77 -5.89
C ARG A 246 -24.14 16.76 -6.97
N LEU A 247 -23.67 15.52 -6.87
CA LEU A 247 -23.97 14.46 -7.84
C LEU A 247 -25.48 14.22 -7.90
N GLU A 248 -26.04 14.24 -9.12
CA GLU A 248 -27.46 14.00 -9.35
C GLU A 248 -27.81 12.52 -9.20
N LEU A 249 -28.83 12.22 -8.39
CA LEU A 249 -29.23 10.87 -8.00
C LEU A 249 -30.75 10.72 -8.01
N ALA A 250 -31.23 9.55 -8.42
CA ALA A 250 -32.63 9.20 -8.23
C ALA A 250 -32.97 9.10 -6.73
N CYS A 251 -34.01 9.79 -6.30
CA CYS A 251 -34.46 9.81 -4.91
C CYS A 251 -35.44 8.68 -4.62
N ASP A 252 -35.36 8.12 -3.42
CA ASP A 252 -36.37 7.22 -2.88
C ASP A 252 -37.58 8.00 -2.38
N ARG A 253 -38.71 7.29 -2.32
CA ARG A 253 -39.93 7.82 -1.73
C ARG A 253 -39.99 7.52 -0.23
N PRO A 254 -40.51 8.46 0.60
CA PRO A 254 -40.77 8.25 2.02
C PRO A 254 -41.69 7.07 2.29
N LEU A 255 -41.69 6.54 3.52
CA LEU A 255 -42.57 5.44 3.90
C LEU A 255 -44.01 5.95 4.16
N ALA A 256 -45.03 5.28 3.59
CA ALA A 256 -46.44 5.55 3.87
C ALA A 256 -46.91 4.81 5.13
N ASP A 257 -47.89 5.32 5.87
CA ASP A 257 -48.37 4.60 7.05
C ASP A 257 -48.96 3.22 6.71
N GLN A 258 -48.60 2.21 7.50
CA GLN A 258 -48.99 0.81 7.27
C GLN A 258 -48.88 -0.03 8.56
N PRO A 259 -49.69 -1.09 8.71
CA PRO A 259 -49.60 -2.01 9.83
C PRO A 259 -48.42 -2.99 9.67
N GLY A 260 -47.29 -2.66 10.30
CA GLY A 260 -46.12 -3.53 10.45
C GLY A 260 -45.21 -3.65 9.21
N SER A 261 -44.11 -4.39 9.36
CA SER A 261 -43.11 -4.64 8.31
C SER A 261 -42.93 -6.14 8.02
N GLY A 262 -42.82 -6.53 6.74
CA GLY A 262 -42.21 -7.79 6.32
C GLY A 262 -43.02 -8.79 5.50
N GLY A 263 -44.35 -8.76 5.50
CA GLY A 263 -45.13 -9.74 4.72
C GLY A 263 -44.72 -11.20 5.03
N LEU A 264 -45.01 -12.13 4.10
CA LEU A 264 -44.67 -13.55 4.27
C LEU A 264 -43.19 -13.83 3.98
N ALA A 265 -42.61 -13.18 2.95
CA ALA A 265 -41.23 -13.40 2.51
C ALA A 265 -40.19 -13.16 3.62
N TRP A 266 -40.33 -12.07 4.39
CA TRP A 266 -39.49 -11.79 5.56
C TRP A 266 -39.63 -12.84 6.66
N ARG A 267 -40.86 -13.32 6.93
CA ARG A 267 -41.12 -14.26 8.02
C ARG A 267 -40.53 -15.64 7.76
N VAL A 268 -40.57 -16.09 6.51
CA VAL A 268 -40.09 -17.43 6.11
C VAL A 268 -38.73 -17.42 5.41
N GLY A 269 -38.15 -16.24 5.17
CA GLY A 269 -36.83 -16.08 4.54
C GLY A 269 -36.79 -16.39 3.04
N ARG A 270 -37.92 -16.31 2.33
CA ARG A 270 -37.97 -16.60 0.90
C ARG A 270 -37.50 -15.40 0.08
N GLY A 271 -36.37 -15.56 -0.63
CA GLY A 271 -35.86 -14.56 -1.58
C GLY A 271 -35.24 -13.32 -0.91
N VAL A 272 -34.92 -13.39 0.38
CA VAL A 272 -34.30 -12.31 1.16
C VAL A 272 -33.09 -12.82 1.90
N GLN A 273 -32.03 -12.01 1.99
CA GLN A 273 -30.78 -12.38 2.67
C GLN A 273 -30.97 -12.38 4.20
N ARG A 274 -31.61 -11.33 4.75
CA ARG A 274 -32.04 -11.24 6.14
C ARG A 274 -33.54 -11.47 6.25
N SER A 275 -33.92 -12.24 7.26
CA SER A 275 -35.28 -12.68 7.57
C SER A 275 -35.50 -12.73 9.08
N ALA A 276 -36.73 -12.95 9.52
CA ALA A 276 -37.04 -13.18 10.93
C ALA A 276 -36.34 -14.44 11.50
N LEU A 277 -35.90 -15.37 10.65
CA LEU A 277 -35.27 -16.64 11.04
C LEU A 277 -33.74 -16.56 11.17
N ASN A 278 -33.10 -15.61 10.48
CA ASN A 278 -31.64 -15.43 10.42
C ASN A 278 -31.21 -13.97 10.69
N GLY A 279 -31.93 -13.30 11.61
CA GLY A 279 -31.64 -11.95 12.09
C GLY A 279 -30.29 -11.82 12.79
N ASN A 280 -30.09 -10.76 13.57
CA ASN A 280 -28.80 -10.49 14.20
C ASN A 280 -28.39 -11.66 15.14
N PRO A 281 -27.22 -12.29 14.96
CA PRO A 281 -26.80 -13.44 15.79
C PRO A 281 -26.75 -13.13 17.30
N TYR A 282 -26.42 -11.89 17.67
CA TYR A 282 -26.30 -11.45 19.06
C TYR A 282 -27.66 -11.25 19.74
N ASP A 283 -28.78 -11.31 19.02
CA ASP A 283 -30.10 -11.38 19.67
C ASP A 283 -30.26 -12.68 20.50
N ARG A 284 -29.46 -13.72 20.22
CA ARG A 284 -29.52 -15.02 20.92
C ARG A 284 -28.17 -15.53 21.44
N ARG A 285 -27.05 -15.00 20.95
CA ARG A 285 -25.69 -15.38 21.40
C ARG A 285 -25.11 -14.31 22.32
N ARG A 286 -24.20 -14.73 23.20
CA ARG A 286 -23.38 -13.80 23.98
C ARG A 286 -22.36 -13.13 23.06
N PHE A 287 -21.96 -11.90 23.36
CA PHE A 287 -20.96 -11.21 22.55
C PHE A 287 -19.62 -11.95 22.55
N VAL A 288 -19.18 -12.47 23.70
CA VAL A 288 -17.90 -13.18 23.86
C VAL A 288 -17.77 -14.42 22.95
N ASP A 289 -18.89 -15.07 22.60
CA ASP A 289 -18.92 -16.28 21.77
C ASP A 289 -18.89 -15.98 20.25
N GLY A 290 -18.99 -14.71 19.86
CA GLY A 290 -19.07 -14.30 18.46
C GLY A 290 -20.29 -14.81 17.70
N ALA A 291 -20.38 -14.45 16.41
CA ALA A 291 -21.49 -14.86 15.54
C ALA A 291 -21.43 -16.33 15.09
N HIS A 292 -20.23 -16.90 15.03
CA HIS A 292 -19.99 -18.28 14.58
C HIS A 292 -19.68 -19.21 15.75
N SER A 293 -20.02 -20.49 15.62
CA SER A 293 -19.92 -21.48 16.71
C SER A 293 -18.53 -22.07 16.90
N PHE A 294 -17.50 -21.23 17.06
CA PHE A 294 -16.11 -21.67 17.28
C PHE A 294 -15.93 -22.56 18.52
N GLU A 295 -16.84 -22.47 19.50
CA GLU A 295 -16.87 -23.32 20.70
C GLU A 295 -17.12 -24.81 20.39
N LYS A 296 -17.60 -25.14 19.19
CA LYS A 296 -17.92 -26.52 18.77
C LYS A 296 -16.82 -27.17 17.94
N LEU A 297 -15.77 -26.42 17.59
CA LEU A 297 -14.66 -26.95 16.79
C LEU A 297 -13.74 -27.80 17.67
N LYS A 298 -13.16 -28.85 17.08
CA LYS A 298 -12.12 -29.64 17.75
C LYS A 298 -10.88 -28.78 17.94
N ARG A 299 -10.47 -28.64 19.20
CA ARG A 299 -9.24 -27.96 19.62
C ARG A 299 -8.09 -28.97 19.74
N VAL A 300 -6.88 -28.52 19.46
CA VAL A 300 -5.65 -29.31 19.51
C VAL A 300 -4.52 -28.46 20.11
N ASP A 301 -3.57 -29.10 20.80
CA ASP A 301 -2.50 -28.38 21.51
C ASP A 301 -1.46 -27.74 20.57
N ALA A 302 -1.26 -28.35 19.40
CA ALA A 302 -0.37 -27.87 18.36
C ALA A 302 -1.11 -27.76 17.02
N PRO A 303 -0.74 -26.82 16.13
CA PRO A 303 -1.32 -26.74 14.80
C PRO A 303 -1.24 -28.04 14.01
N THR A 304 -2.16 -28.23 13.06
CA THR A 304 -2.24 -29.43 12.22
C THR A 304 -1.11 -29.57 11.19
N THR A 305 -0.26 -28.56 11.08
CA THR A 305 0.96 -28.55 10.26
C THR A 305 2.19 -28.33 11.15
N PHE A 306 3.29 -29.01 10.84
CA PHE A 306 4.49 -28.98 11.67
C PHE A 306 5.19 -27.60 11.67
N ILE A 307 5.66 -27.16 12.84
CA ILE A 307 6.48 -25.96 13.04
C ILE A 307 7.66 -26.33 13.94
N ASP A 308 8.89 -26.17 13.45
CA ASP A 308 10.12 -26.22 14.25
C ASP A 308 10.41 -24.83 14.81
N GLU A 309 9.69 -24.45 15.86
CA GLU A 309 9.71 -23.08 16.40
C GLU A 309 11.11 -22.56 16.73
N ALA A 310 12.02 -23.44 17.15
CA ALA A 310 13.40 -23.07 17.47
C ALA A 310 14.21 -22.60 16.26
N ARG A 311 13.75 -22.90 15.03
CA ARG A 311 14.46 -22.64 13.77
C ARG A 311 13.61 -21.88 12.76
N VAL A 312 12.50 -21.27 13.19
CA VAL A 312 11.74 -20.38 12.32
C VAL A 312 12.52 -19.07 12.14
N ALA A 313 13.03 -18.85 10.94
CA ALA A 313 13.83 -17.67 10.63
C ALA A 313 12.97 -16.40 10.55
N ARG A 314 13.37 -15.37 11.29
CA ARG A 314 12.84 -14.01 11.17
C ARG A 314 13.49 -13.32 9.96
N VAL A 315 12.67 -12.78 9.06
CA VAL A 315 13.10 -12.02 7.88
C VAL A 315 12.75 -10.54 8.04
N PRO A 316 13.46 -9.60 7.38
CA PRO A 316 13.14 -8.18 7.52
C PRO A 316 11.81 -7.85 6.83
N LYS A 317 11.14 -6.78 7.26
CA LYS A 317 9.91 -6.28 6.60
C LYS A 317 10.12 -5.98 5.11
N ARG A 318 11.35 -5.64 4.72
CA ARG A 318 11.79 -5.43 3.33
C ARG A 318 11.60 -6.67 2.42
N ALA A 319 11.43 -7.86 2.99
CA ALA A 319 11.13 -9.10 2.28
C ALA A 319 9.69 -9.18 1.72
N ASP A 320 8.79 -8.29 2.15
CA ASP A 320 7.44 -8.17 1.59
C ASP A 320 7.50 -7.91 0.07
N MET A 321 6.82 -8.74 -0.73
CA MET A 321 6.84 -8.66 -2.19
C MET A 321 6.33 -7.32 -2.76
N PHE A 322 5.41 -6.64 -2.08
CA PHE A 322 4.97 -5.30 -2.47
C PHE A 322 6.07 -4.27 -2.21
N ALA A 323 6.76 -4.37 -1.08
CA ALA A 323 7.94 -3.53 -0.82
C ALA A 323 9.02 -3.80 -1.89
N ARG A 324 9.32 -5.08 -2.18
CA ARG A 324 10.27 -5.47 -3.23
C ARG A 324 9.93 -4.87 -4.59
N ALA A 325 8.67 -4.91 -4.99
CA ALA A 325 8.21 -4.27 -6.23
C ALA A 325 8.45 -2.76 -6.22
N GLN A 326 8.15 -2.04 -5.13
CA GLN A 326 8.35 -0.59 -5.04
C GLN A 326 9.83 -0.20 -5.18
N PHE A 327 10.74 -0.95 -4.57
CA PHE A 327 12.17 -0.70 -4.68
C PHE A 327 12.79 -1.17 -6.01
N GLY A 328 12.00 -1.75 -6.92
CA GLY A 328 12.47 -2.19 -8.23
C GLY A 328 13.13 -3.58 -8.25
N ASP A 329 13.11 -4.33 -7.15
CA ASP A 329 13.75 -5.66 -7.05
C ASP A 329 13.21 -6.64 -8.10
N MET A 330 11.94 -6.46 -8.47
CA MET A 330 11.19 -7.30 -9.41
C MET A 330 11.17 -6.74 -10.84
N GLY A 331 11.91 -5.65 -11.12
CA GLY A 331 11.97 -5.02 -12.44
C GLY A 331 11.07 -3.79 -12.59
N LYS A 332 11.36 -2.99 -13.62
CA LYS A 332 10.79 -1.67 -13.87
C LYS A 332 9.28 -1.68 -14.06
N ALA A 333 8.74 -2.68 -14.77
CA ALA A 333 7.30 -2.80 -15.00
C ALA A 333 6.51 -2.95 -13.69
N LEU A 334 7.02 -3.73 -12.73
CA LEU A 334 6.37 -3.87 -11.42
C LEU A 334 6.57 -2.63 -10.55
N GLN A 335 7.72 -1.98 -10.64
CA GLN A 335 7.97 -0.73 -9.93
C GLN A 335 7.00 0.37 -10.37
N GLU A 336 6.81 0.55 -11.68
CA GLU A 336 5.82 1.51 -12.20
C GLU A 336 4.38 1.10 -11.84
N GLY A 337 4.04 -0.20 -11.85
CA GLY A 337 2.75 -0.69 -11.36
C GLY A 337 2.53 -0.48 -9.85
N ALA A 338 3.61 -0.38 -9.07
CA ALA A 338 3.59 -0.17 -7.63
C ALA A 338 3.66 1.30 -7.20
N LYS A 339 4.19 2.17 -8.04
CA LYS A 339 4.40 3.60 -7.82
C LYS A 339 3.15 4.32 -7.32
N GLY A 340 3.26 5.08 -6.23
CA GLY A 340 2.15 5.83 -5.63
C GLY A 340 0.96 4.96 -5.22
N GLY A 341 1.17 3.64 -5.06
CA GLY A 341 0.11 2.67 -4.80
C GLY A 341 -0.80 2.43 -6.01
N HIS A 342 -0.30 2.59 -7.25
CA HIS A 342 -1.10 2.53 -8.48
C HIS A 342 -2.01 1.30 -8.54
N TYR A 343 -1.49 0.09 -8.33
CA TYR A 343 -2.28 -1.15 -8.28
C TYR A 343 -3.50 -1.11 -7.34
N ALA A 344 -3.46 -0.27 -6.30
CA ALA A 344 -4.54 -0.11 -5.33
C ALA A 344 -5.41 1.12 -5.56
N ARG A 345 -4.92 2.16 -6.24
CA ARG A 345 -5.73 3.36 -6.59
C ARG A 345 -6.36 3.30 -7.98
N LYS A 346 -5.94 2.33 -8.80
CA LYS A 346 -6.47 2.09 -10.16
C LYS A 346 -8.00 2.01 -10.20
N ALA A 347 -8.61 1.46 -9.15
CA ALA A 347 -10.06 1.45 -8.95
C ALA A 347 -10.49 2.56 -7.97
N ALA A 348 -11.49 3.36 -8.34
CA ALA A 348 -11.99 4.46 -7.51
C ALA A 348 -12.50 4.01 -6.12
N PRO A 349 -13.27 2.90 -5.97
CA PRO A 349 -13.74 2.47 -4.66
C PRO A 349 -12.61 2.15 -3.67
N SER A 350 -11.52 1.54 -4.14
CA SER A 350 -10.38 1.23 -3.28
C SER A 350 -9.57 2.47 -2.93
N TYR A 351 -9.39 3.42 -3.85
CA TYR A 351 -8.70 4.68 -3.52
C TYR A 351 -9.49 5.49 -2.49
N ALA A 352 -10.83 5.49 -2.59
CA ALA A 352 -11.71 6.14 -1.64
C ALA A 352 -11.50 5.65 -0.20
N GLN A 353 -11.33 4.33 -0.02
CA GLN A 353 -11.07 3.68 1.27
C GLN A 353 -9.67 3.94 1.82
N ARG A 354 -8.67 4.06 0.94
CA ARG A 354 -7.26 4.24 1.32
C ARG A 354 -7.00 5.54 2.08
N ARG A 355 -7.79 6.59 1.84
CA ARG A 355 -7.62 7.88 2.54
C ARG A 355 -7.80 7.76 4.05
N ALA A 356 -8.92 7.17 4.49
CA ALA A 356 -9.17 6.92 5.91
C ALA A 356 -8.18 5.89 6.49
N LEU A 357 -7.88 4.85 5.72
CA LEU A 357 -6.93 3.81 6.10
C LEU A 357 -5.52 4.40 6.38
N GLY A 358 -5.05 5.33 5.54
CA GLY A 358 -3.79 6.04 5.76
C GLY A 358 -3.83 6.96 6.97
N ALA A 359 -4.93 7.69 7.19
CA ALA A 359 -5.08 8.57 8.35
C ALA A 359 -4.95 7.82 9.68
N PHE A 360 -5.51 6.60 9.77
CA PHE A 360 -5.41 5.77 10.98
C PHE A 360 -4.00 5.28 11.31
N VAL A 361 -3.03 5.34 10.38
CA VAL A 361 -1.63 4.97 10.67
C VAL A 361 -1.06 5.78 11.83
N LEU A 362 -1.52 7.02 12.01
CA LEU A 362 -1.02 7.92 13.05
C LEU A 362 -1.42 7.54 14.48
N THR A 363 -2.37 6.59 14.63
CA THR A 363 -3.00 6.23 15.91
C THR A 363 -2.93 4.73 16.23
N GLN A 364 -2.20 3.97 15.41
CA GLN A 364 -2.04 2.51 15.58
C GLN A 364 -1.28 2.15 16.86
N ASP A 365 -0.32 2.98 17.27
CA ASP A 365 0.47 2.87 18.48
C ASP A 365 0.38 4.13 19.36
N GLY A 366 0.97 4.06 20.55
CA GLY A 366 0.98 5.16 21.52
C GLY A 366 1.51 4.70 22.87
N ALA A 367 1.84 5.67 23.74
CA ALA A 367 2.26 5.37 25.10
C ALA A 367 1.06 4.82 25.92
N PRO A 368 1.27 3.81 26.78
CA PRO A 368 0.24 3.36 27.72
C PRO A 368 -0.05 4.44 28.76
N ASN A 369 -1.29 4.46 29.26
CA ASN A 369 -1.68 5.35 30.37
C ASN A 369 -0.98 4.89 31.66
N PRO A 370 -0.03 5.67 32.22
CA PRO A 370 0.71 5.25 33.42
C PRO A 370 -0.19 5.12 34.66
N ALA A 371 -1.37 5.76 34.66
CA ALA A 371 -2.36 5.68 35.73
C ALA A 371 -3.51 4.71 35.42
N GLY A 372 -3.38 3.88 34.38
CA GLY A 372 -4.40 2.89 34.02
C GLY A 372 -4.55 1.77 35.05
N PRO A 373 -5.74 1.15 35.17
CA PRO A 373 -6.05 0.14 36.20
C PRO A 373 -5.25 -1.17 36.12
N ARG A 374 -4.62 -1.49 34.98
CA ARG A 374 -3.80 -2.70 34.72
C ARG A 374 -4.40 -4.01 35.29
N PRO A 375 -5.60 -4.44 34.83
CA PRO A 375 -6.24 -5.65 35.32
C PRO A 375 -5.42 -6.92 35.02
N SER A 376 -5.26 -7.79 36.03
CA SER A 376 -4.39 -8.98 35.96
C SER A 376 -5.09 -10.29 35.62
N ASP A 377 -6.42 -10.34 35.62
CA ASP A 377 -7.18 -11.57 35.32
C ASP A 377 -7.20 -11.83 33.81
N ALA A 378 -6.35 -12.77 33.38
CA ALA A 378 -6.15 -13.11 31.98
C ALA A 378 -7.42 -13.62 31.28
N ALA A 379 -8.28 -14.38 31.98
CA ALA A 379 -9.51 -14.93 31.40
C ALA A 379 -10.57 -13.84 31.20
N ARG A 380 -10.76 -13.00 32.22
CA ARG A 380 -11.67 -11.85 32.15
C ARG A 380 -11.22 -10.84 31.11
N ASN A 381 -9.92 -10.56 31.02
CA ASN A 381 -9.33 -9.70 30.00
C ASN A 381 -9.61 -10.23 28.58
N ALA A 382 -9.38 -11.52 28.35
CA ALA A 382 -9.65 -12.17 27.07
C ALA A 382 -11.14 -12.10 26.68
N ALA A 383 -12.04 -12.31 27.65
CA ALA A 383 -13.48 -12.21 27.44
C ALA A 383 -13.90 -10.78 27.04
N ASN A 384 -13.41 -9.77 27.77
CA ASN A 384 -13.68 -8.35 27.47
C ASN A 384 -13.20 -7.97 26.06
N ILE A 385 -12.01 -8.41 25.67
CA ILE A 385 -11.46 -8.14 24.33
C ILE A 385 -12.30 -8.79 23.23
N LYS A 386 -12.68 -10.06 23.38
CA LYS A 386 -13.52 -10.77 22.41
C LYS A 386 -14.87 -10.08 22.27
N ALA A 387 -15.59 -9.88 23.37
CA ALA A 387 -16.91 -9.26 23.37
C ALA A 387 -16.86 -7.84 22.77
N ALA A 388 -15.87 -7.02 23.13
CA ALA A 388 -15.66 -5.70 22.55
C ALA A 388 -15.40 -5.74 21.04
N SER A 389 -14.54 -6.64 20.59
CA SER A 389 -14.20 -6.78 19.17
C SER A 389 -15.43 -7.21 18.34
N TYR A 390 -16.23 -8.15 18.85
CA TYR A 390 -17.49 -8.58 18.23
C TYR A 390 -18.57 -7.49 18.26
N PHE A 391 -18.69 -6.74 19.36
CA PHE A 391 -19.58 -5.58 19.49
C PHE A 391 -19.28 -4.49 18.46
N LEU A 392 -17.99 -4.23 18.24
CA LEU A 392 -17.51 -3.29 17.23
C LEU A 392 -17.77 -3.81 15.79
N GLY A 393 -17.73 -5.12 15.59
CA GLY A 393 -18.13 -5.76 14.33
C GLY A 393 -17.03 -6.58 13.64
N ALA A 394 -16.10 -7.18 14.39
CA ALA A 394 -15.24 -8.23 13.86
C ALA A 394 -16.05 -9.52 13.59
N ASP A 395 -15.68 -10.29 12.57
CA ASP A 395 -16.38 -11.53 12.19
C ASP A 395 -15.85 -12.76 12.95
N ALA A 396 -14.55 -12.76 13.27
CA ALA A 396 -13.94 -13.73 14.18
C ALA A 396 -12.78 -13.11 14.95
N VAL A 397 -12.61 -13.54 16.21
CA VAL A 397 -11.59 -13.04 17.14
C VAL A 397 -10.99 -14.22 17.89
N GLY A 398 -9.66 -14.26 17.93
CA GLY A 398 -8.90 -15.30 18.62
C GLY A 398 -7.67 -14.69 19.28
N ILE A 399 -7.25 -15.27 20.39
CA ILE A 399 -6.13 -14.77 21.20
C ILE A 399 -5.07 -15.86 21.31
N SER A 400 -3.80 -15.50 21.17
CA SER A 400 -2.67 -16.42 21.35
C SER A 400 -1.47 -15.70 21.95
N ARG A 401 -0.44 -16.45 22.32
CA ARG A 401 0.91 -15.90 22.43
C ARG A 401 1.36 -15.27 21.10
N CYS A 402 2.31 -14.34 21.19
CA CYS A 402 3.01 -13.73 20.06
C CYS A 402 4.50 -14.10 20.15
N PRO A 403 4.91 -15.26 19.60
CA PRO A 403 6.31 -15.69 19.69
C PRO A 403 7.23 -14.78 18.86
N ASP A 404 8.50 -14.69 19.25
CA ASP A 404 9.52 -13.86 18.58
C ASP A 404 9.61 -14.12 17.08
N TRP A 405 9.47 -15.39 16.66
CA TRP A 405 9.53 -15.78 15.25
C TRP A 405 8.32 -15.29 14.42
N ALA A 406 7.24 -14.83 15.06
CA ALA A 406 6.13 -14.17 14.39
C ALA A 406 6.43 -12.69 14.06
N TRP A 407 7.50 -12.12 14.63
CA TRP A 407 7.95 -10.75 14.33
C TRP A 407 8.91 -10.73 13.14
N TYR A 408 8.83 -9.70 12.31
CA TYR A 408 9.91 -9.40 11.36
C TYR A 408 11.22 -9.18 12.12
N SER A 409 12.37 -9.44 11.48
CA SER A 409 13.68 -9.19 12.10
C SER A 409 13.99 -7.69 12.18
N HIS A 410 13.53 -6.90 11.21
CA HIS A 410 13.75 -5.46 11.11
C HIS A 410 12.51 -4.72 10.63
N ASP A 411 12.35 -3.47 11.08
CA ASP A 411 11.26 -2.58 10.73
C ASP A 411 11.41 -1.97 9.31
N ALA A 412 10.51 -1.06 8.94
CA ALA A 412 10.51 -0.39 7.63
C ALA A 412 11.75 0.51 7.40
N LEU A 413 12.47 0.88 8.45
CA LEU A 413 13.66 1.73 8.42
C LEU A 413 14.95 0.90 8.43
N GLY A 414 14.85 -0.42 8.54
CA GLY A 414 15.97 -1.32 8.71
C GLY A 414 16.51 -1.40 10.14
N THR A 415 15.73 -0.94 11.13
CA THR A 415 16.07 -1.05 12.55
C THR A 415 15.75 -2.46 13.05
N PRO A 416 16.65 -3.15 13.77
CA PRO A 416 16.32 -4.43 14.40
C PRO A 416 15.09 -4.31 15.32
N ILE A 417 14.21 -5.29 15.23
CA ILE A 417 13.03 -5.39 16.11
C ILE A 417 13.41 -6.30 17.27
N ASP A 418 13.35 -5.77 18.49
CA ASP A 418 13.25 -6.57 19.70
C ASP A 418 11.75 -6.71 20.05
N PRO A 419 11.15 -7.91 19.95
CA PRO A 419 9.71 -8.12 20.17
C PRO A 419 9.21 -7.48 21.48
N PRO A 420 8.41 -6.39 21.41
CA PRO A 420 7.99 -5.66 22.61
C PRO A 420 6.81 -6.32 23.34
N HIS A 421 6.13 -7.27 22.72
CA HIS A 421 4.88 -7.86 23.21
C HIS A 421 4.88 -9.37 22.99
N ASP A 422 4.28 -10.10 23.94
CA ASP A 422 4.18 -11.56 23.95
C ASP A 422 2.74 -12.08 23.77
N GLN A 423 1.76 -11.18 23.62
CA GLN A 423 0.35 -11.51 23.34
C GLN A 423 -0.08 -11.01 21.96
N ALA A 424 -0.96 -11.76 21.30
CA ALA A 424 -1.58 -11.41 20.03
C ALA A 424 -3.09 -11.62 20.07
N ILE A 425 -3.83 -10.61 19.63
CA ILE A 425 -5.28 -10.63 19.43
C ILE A 425 -5.51 -10.56 17.92
N SER A 426 -5.87 -11.69 17.32
CA SER A 426 -6.13 -11.80 15.90
C SER A 426 -7.60 -11.57 15.60
N MET A 427 -7.88 -10.72 14.60
CA MET A 427 -9.24 -10.39 14.16
C MET A 427 -9.37 -10.66 12.67
N ILE A 428 -10.50 -11.25 12.27
CA ILE A 428 -10.88 -11.50 10.89
C ILE A 428 -12.06 -10.61 10.51
N ILE A 429 -11.94 -9.98 9.34
CA ILE A 429 -13.02 -9.27 8.65
C ILE A 429 -13.33 -10.00 7.33
N ASP A 430 -14.60 -10.32 7.09
CA ASP A 430 -15.10 -10.91 5.86
C ASP A 430 -15.00 -9.91 4.70
N GLN A 431 -14.48 -10.35 3.54
CA GLN A 431 -14.41 -9.56 2.30
C GLN A 431 -15.74 -9.42 1.55
N GLY A 432 -16.78 -10.13 1.98
CA GLY A 432 -18.16 -10.07 1.46
C GLY A 432 -18.42 -11.10 0.37
N PHE A 433 -19.31 -12.06 0.67
CA PHE A 433 -19.65 -13.16 -0.24
C PHE A 433 -20.30 -12.66 -1.53
N GLU A 434 -21.33 -11.81 -1.41
CA GLU A 434 -22.19 -11.43 -2.52
C GLU A 434 -21.43 -10.67 -3.59
N THR A 435 -20.53 -9.78 -3.20
CA THR A 435 -19.68 -9.06 -4.17
C THR A 435 -18.70 -10.03 -4.84
N MET A 436 -18.14 -10.98 -4.09
CA MET A 436 -17.22 -11.99 -4.64
C MET A 436 -17.91 -12.93 -5.65
N GLU A 437 -19.20 -13.22 -5.46
CA GLU A 437 -20.00 -14.00 -6.41
C GLU A 437 -20.16 -13.30 -7.76
N GLY A 438 -20.35 -11.98 -7.75
CA GLY A 438 -20.42 -11.19 -8.98
C GLY A 438 -19.08 -11.01 -9.69
N ALA A 439 -17.97 -11.13 -8.95
CA ALA A 439 -16.64 -10.79 -9.43
C ALA A 439 -15.94 -11.98 -10.10
N SER A 440 -14.99 -11.71 -11.01
CA SER A 440 -14.02 -12.71 -11.52
C SER A 440 -12.98 -13.11 -10.45
N GLY A 441 -12.86 -12.29 -9.41
CA GLY A 441 -11.82 -12.36 -8.39
C GLY A 441 -10.58 -11.52 -8.73
N ASP A 442 -10.44 -11.07 -9.98
CA ASP A 442 -9.32 -10.28 -10.50
C ASP A 442 -9.77 -9.16 -11.46
N ASP A 443 -11.01 -8.71 -11.30
CA ASP A 443 -11.59 -7.57 -12.01
C ASP A 443 -11.48 -6.27 -11.18
N TRP A 444 -12.26 -5.26 -11.54
CA TRP A 444 -12.20 -3.91 -10.97
C TRP A 444 -12.63 -3.78 -9.52
N ILE A 445 -13.32 -4.77 -8.93
CA ILE A 445 -13.75 -4.70 -7.52
C ILE A 445 -12.83 -5.46 -6.57
N SER A 446 -11.94 -6.32 -7.09
CA SER A 446 -11.11 -7.23 -6.28
C SER A 446 -10.32 -6.51 -5.19
N VAL A 447 -9.62 -5.42 -5.54
CA VAL A 447 -8.87 -4.63 -4.56
C VAL A 447 -9.76 -3.91 -3.55
N ALA A 448 -10.97 -3.47 -3.93
CA ALA A 448 -11.89 -2.80 -3.03
C ALA A 448 -12.43 -3.74 -1.94
N GLN A 449 -12.63 -5.03 -2.26
CA GLN A 449 -12.97 -6.07 -1.25
C GLN A 449 -11.88 -6.16 -0.18
N SER A 450 -10.61 -6.16 -0.59
CA SER A 450 -9.48 -6.15 0.33
C SER A 450 -9.40 -4.85 1.15
N MET A 451 -9.49 -3.70 0.49
CA MET A 451 -9.34 -2.39 1.14
C MET A 451 -10.47 -2.11 2.14
N ARG A 452 -11.71 -2.53 1.85
CA ARG A 452 -12.82 -2.48 2.82
C ARG A 452 -12.47 -3.22 4.11
N ALA A 453 -12.04 -4.47 3.99
CA ALA A 453 -11.75 -5.32 5.14
C ALA A 453 -10.52 -4.81 5.93
N TYR A 454 -9.51 -4.28 5.24
CA TYR A 454 -8.36 -3.65 5.88
C TYR A 454 -8.70 -2.35 6.61
N LEU A 455 -9.53 -1.49 6.00
CA LEU A 455 -10.02 -0.27 6.64
C LEU A 455 -10.79 -0.61 7.91
N ARG A 456 -11.70 -1.59 7.82
CA ARG A 456 -12.46 -2.08 8.96
C ARG A 456 -11.55 -2.52 10.09
N PHE A 457 -10.60 -3.41 9.83
CA PHE A 457 -9.68 -3.87 10.87
C PHE A 457 -8.90 -2.70 11.46
N SER A 458 -8.38 -1.79 10.64
CA SER A 458 -7.57 -0.66 11.13
C SER A 458 -8.34 0.23 12.10
N LEU A 459 -9.65 0.40 11.87
CA LEU A 459 -10.55 1.05 12.81
C LEU A 459 -10.78 0.22 14.08
N LEU A 460 -11.19 -1.04 13.94
CA LEU A 460 -11.59 -1.86 15.10
C LEU A 460 -10.38 -2.24 15.97
N GLY A 461 -9.32 -2.79 15.37
CA GLY A 461 -8.08 -3.13 16.05
C GLY A 461 -7.40 -1.92 16.65
N GLY A 462 -7.50 -0.77 16.00
CA GLY A 462 -7.04 0.51 16.54
C GLY A 462 -7.76 0.93 17.82
N VAL A 463 -9.10 0.82 17.85
CA VAL A 463 -9.91 1.08 19.06
C VAL A 463 -9.55 0.10 20.18
N ILE A 464 -9.37 -1.19 19.87
CA ILE A 464 -8.97 -2.20 20.87
C ILE A 464 -7.57 -1.91 21.42
N ALA A 465 -6.60 -1.58 20.57
CA ALA A 465 -5.26 -1.20 21.01
C ALA A 465 -5.29 0.05 21.90
N GLN A 466 -6.09 1.06 21.54
CA GLN A 466 -6.26 2.25 22.37
C GLN A 466 -6.93 1.93 23.71
N GLN A 467 -7.91 1.03 23.73
CA GLN A 467 -8.55 0.59 24.98
C GLN A 467 -7.54 -0.08 25.91
N ILE A 468 -6.68 -0.94 25.39
CA ILE A 468 -5.62 -1.59 26.18
C ILE A 468 -4.63 -0.56 26.73
N ARG A 469 -4.25 0.44 25.91
CA ARG A 469 -3.43 1.58 26.36
C ARG A 469 -4.09 2.40 27.45
N ASN A 470 -5.40 2.67 27.35
CA ASN A 470 -6.16 3.37 28.39
C ASN A 470 -6.13 2.60 29.72
N LEU A 471 -6.16 1.26 29.66
CA LEU A 471 -6.04 0.38 30.82
C LEU A 471 -4.61 0.31 31.38
N GLY A 472 -3.63 0.90 30.70
CA GLY A 472 -2.25 1.05 31.16
C GLY A 472 -1.28 -0.01 30.66
N TYR A 473 -1.66 -0.82 29.67
CA TYR A 473 -0.81 -1.80 29.00
C TYR A 473 -0.34 -1.28 27.64
N SER A 474 0.86 -1.64 27.24
CA SER A 474 1.37 -1.32 25.90
C SER A 474 0.59 -2.12 24.85
N ALA A 475 0.21 -1.48 23.74
CA ALA A 475 -0.47 -2.17 22.65
C ALA A 475 -0.28 -1.46 21.31
N LYS A 476 -0.19 -2.25 20.22
CA LYS A 476 -0.08 -1.78 18.83
C LYS A 476 -1.02 -2.56 17.92
N ALA A 477 -1.75 -1.86 17.06
CA ALA A 477 -2.50 -2.48 15.97
C ALA A 477 -1.62 -2.64 14.72
N HIS A 478 -1.44 -3.88 14.25
CA HIS A 478 -0.69 -4.22 13.05
C HIS A 478 -1.64 -4.38 11.86
N THR A 479 -1.65 -3.37 10.99
CA THR A 479 -2.53 -3.22 9.84
C THR A 479 -1.81 -3.54 8.52
N VAL A 480 -2.53 -3.48 7.40
CA VAL A 480 -1.90 -3.56 6.07
C VAL A 480 -1.01 -2.36 5.75
N MET A 481 -1.24 -1.21 6.41
CA MET A 481 -0.48 0.01 6.17
C MET A 481 0.74 0.10 7.07
N ASP A 482 0.68 -0.43 8.29
CA ASP A 482 1.86 -0.58 9.14
C ASP A 482 1.69 -1.75 10.11
N GLY A 483 2.69 -2.63 10.14
CA GLY A 483 2.71 -3.87 10.91
C GLY A 483 4.14 -4.41 11.05
N GLU A 484 4.39 -5.13 12.14
CA GLU A 484 5.72 -5.66 12.51
C GLU A 484 5.66 -7.17 12.78
N VAL A 485 4.48 -7.77 12.64
CA VAL A 485 4.23 -9.20 12.83
C VAL A 485 3.64 -9.84 11.57
N LEU A 486 3.96 -11.11 11.36
CA LEU A 486 3.33 -11.98 10.38
C LEU A 486 2.00 -12.46 10.95
N GLN A 487 0.90 -12.08 10.31
CA GLN A 487 -0.44 -12.42 10.78
C GLN A 487 -0.85 -13.90 10.61
N PRO A 488 -0.49 -14.62 9.51
CA PRO A 488 -0.87 -16.01 9.31
C PRO A 488 -0.57 -16.95 10.49
N PRO A 489 0.65 -16.98 11.07
CA PRO A 489 0.91 -17.87 12.20
C PRO A 489 0.07 -17.52 13.44
N LEU A 490 -0.25 -16.24 13.66
CA LEU A 490 -1.06 -15.81 14.80
C LEU A 490 -2.54 -16.21 14.65
N LEU A 491 -3.07 -16.25 13.42
CA LEU A 491 -4.39 -16.84 13.13
C LEU A 491 -4.41 -18.35 13.42
N LEU A 492 -3.32 -19.05 13.10
CA LEU A 492 -3.20 -20.49 13.33
C LEU A 492 -3.14 -20.80 14.83
N LEU A 493 -2.27 -20.09 15.56
CA LEU A 493 -2.09 -20.26 17.02
C LEU A 493 -3.36 -19.89 17.80
N SER A 494 -4.11 -18.89 17.35
CA SER A 494 -5.37 -18.47 17.97
C SER A 494 -6.59 -19.32 17.57
N GLY A 495 -6.39 -20.38 16.76
CA GLY A 495 -7.45 -21.30 16.37
C GLY A 495 -8.53 -20.68 15.49
N LEU A 496 -8.17 -19.71 14.65
CA LEU A 496 -9.07 -19.07 13.68
C LEU A 496 -9.06 -19.74 12.30
N GLY A 497 -8.16 -20.69 12.06
CA GLY A 497 -8.12 -21.45 10.82
C GLY A 497 -6.96 -22.43 10.75
N GLU A 498 -6.84 -23.09 9.61
CA GLU A 498 -5.76 -24.03 9.31
C GLU A 498 -4.99 -23.60 8.05
N VAL A 499 -3.76 -24.09 7.89
CA VAL A 499 -2.96 -23.89 6.67
C VAL A 499 -3.69 -24.52 5.48
N SER A 500 -3.81 -23.76 4.39
CA SER A 500 -4.52 -24.17 3.17
C SER A 500 -3.59 -24.29 1.96
N ARG A 501 -4.04 -24.99 0.91
CA ARG A 501 -3.31 -25.10 -0.37
C ARG A 501 -3.04 -23.75 -1.04
N ILE A 502 -3.85 -22.72 -0.76
CA ILE A 502 -3.63 -21.36 -1.29
C ILE A 502 -2.23 -20.85 -0.88
N GLY A 503 -1.70 -21.33 0.24
CA GLY A 503 -0.36 -21.03 0.74
C GLY A 503 -0.44 -20.04 1.89
N GLU A 504 -0.20 -18.76 1.59
CA GLU A 504 -0.12 -17.69 2.60
C GLU A 504 -1.48 -17.24 3.18
N VAL A 505 -2.53 -18.04 2.98
CA VAL A 505 -3.88 -17.79 3.50
C VAL A 505 -4.27 -18.91 4.45
N ILE A 506 -4.42 -18.55 5.72
CA ILE A 506 -5.07 -19.40 6.72
C ILE A 506 -6.57 -19.41 6.45
N LEU A 507 -7.13 -20.60 6.28
CA LEU A 507 -8.53 -20.77 5.90
C LEU A 507 -9.38 -20.98 7.14
N ASN A 508 -10.43 -20.16 7.28
CA ASN A 508 -11.37 -20.22 8.38
C ASN A 508 -12.51 -21.23 8.08
N PRO A 509 -12.98 -22.02 9.06
CA PRO A 509 -14.00 -23.05 8.83
C PRO A 509 -15.39 -22.52 8.44
N TYR A 510 -15.69 -21.25 8.76
CA TYR A 510 -17.00 -20.64 8.48
C TYR A 510 -16.96 -19.72 7.26
N LEU A 511 -15.94 -18.86 7.19
CA LEU A 511 -15.76 -17.85 6.14
C LEU A 511 -14.92 -18.36 4.96
N GLY A 512 -14.34 -19.56 5.09
CA GLY A 512 -13.35 -20.05 4.12
C GLY A 512 -12.13 -19.13 4.06
N PRO A 513 -11.53 -18.95 2.88
CA PRO A 513 -10.43 -18.01 2.69
C PRO A 513 -10.89 -16.56 2.44
N ARG A 514 -12.20 -16.25 2.52
CA ARG A 514 -12.81 -14.95 2.18
C ARG A 514 -12.58 -13.87 3.25
N LEU A 515 -11.34 -13.73 3.71
CA LEU A 515 -11.03 -12.90 4.87
C LEU A 515 -9.86 -11.96 4.61
N LYS A 516 -9.82 -10.88 5.38
CA LYS A 516 -8.58 -10.20 5.75
C LYS A 516 -8.44 -10.26 7.25
N SER A 517 -7.20 -10.39 7.70
CA SER A 517 -6.86 -10.36 9.10
C SER A 517 -6.18 -9.06 9.49
N GLY A 518 -6.16 -8.82 10.78
CA GLY A 518 -5.20 -7.96 11.42
C GLY A 518 -4.98 -8.39 12.86
N VAL A 519 -3.93 -7.87 13.49
CA VAL A 519 -3.49 -8.29 14.82
C VAL A 519 -3.27 -7.09 15.71
N VAL A 520 -3.69 -7.16 16.96
CA VAL A 520 -3.23 -6.26 18.03
C VAL A 520 -2.26 -7.02 18.92
N THR A 521 -1.05 -6.52 19.12
CA THR A 521 -0.11 -7.09 20.11
C THR A 521 -0.10 -6.26 21.38
N THR A 522 0.17 -6.89 22.53
CA THR A 522 0.17 -6.24 23.85
C THR A 522 0.98 -7.00 24.91
N ASP A 523 1.34 -6.32 26.00
CA ASP A 523 1.85 -6.90 27.27
C ASP A 523 0.73 -7.17 28.31
N MET A 524 -0.53 -6.94 27.96
CA MET A 524 -1.68 -7.23 28.82
C MET A 524 -1.85 -8.74 29.01
N PRO A 525 -1.92 -9.29 30.24
CA PRO A 525 -2.14 -10.72 30.43
C PRO A 525 -3.46 -11.20 29.83
N LEU A 526 -3.42 -12.22 28.97
CA LEU A 526 -4.58 -12.79 28.29
C LEU A 526 -4.59 -14.33 28.30
N ALA A 527 -5.77 -14.91 28.51
CA ALA A 527 -5.99 -16.33 28.27
C ALA A 527 -6.01 -16.62 26.77
N HIS A 528 -5.28 -17.65 26.34
CA HIS A 528 -5.15 -18.01 24.93
C HIS A 528 -6.22 -18.99 24.49
N ASP A 529 -6.62 -18.87 23.23
CA ASP A 529 -7.28 -19.92 22.49
C ASP A 529 -6.29 -21.02 22.09
N GLN A 530 -6.82 -22.15 21.65
CA GLN A 530 -6.04 -23.26 21.11
C GLN A 530 -6.24 -23.38 19.59
N PRO A 531 -5.21 -23.85 18.85
CA PRO A 531 -5.35 -24.26 17.46
C PRO A 531 -6.53 -25.22 17.23
N ILE A 532 -7.04 -25.25 16.00
CA ILE A 532 -8.18 -26.08 15.60
C ILE A 532 -7.78 -27.14 14.59
N ASP A 533 -8.56 -28.22 14.56
CA ASP A 533 -8.53 -29.25 13.52
C ASP A 533 -9.96 -29.46 13.02
N PHE A 534 -10.25 -28.98 11.82
CA PHE A 534 -11.53 -29.17 11.14
C PHE A 534 -11.37 -30.01 9.87
N GLY A 535 -10.30 -30.81 9.77
CA GLY A 535 -10.07 -31.72 8.66
C GLY A 535 -9.59 -31.04 7.37
N LEU A 536 -9.12 -29.77 7.44
CA LEU A 536 -8.72 -29.04 6.24
C LEU A 536 -7.55 -29.70 5.52
N GLN A 537 -6.59 -30.27 6.24
CA GLN A 537 -5.41 -30.89 5.65
C GLN A 537 -5.80 -31.97 4.64
N SER A 538 -6.67 -32.90 5.04
CA SER A 538 -7.18 -33.95 4.15
C SER A 538 -8.00 -33.39 2.98
N PHE A 539 -8.74 -32.29 3.21
CA PHE A 539 -9.52 -31.65 2.16
C PHE A 539 -8.63 -31.01 1.09
N CYS A 540 -7.64 -30.22 1.50
CA CYS A 540 -6.70 -29.56 0.60
C CYS A 540 -5.77 -30.56 -0.11
N GLU A 541 -5.39 -31.66 0.52
CA GLU A 541 -4.66 -32.76 -0.14
C GLU A 541 -5.45 -33.35 -1.32
N SER A 542 -6.78 -33.38 -1.22
CA SER A 542 -7.67 -33.93 -2.24
C SER A 542 -8.18 -32.90 -3.26
N CYS A 543 -7.95 -31.60 -3.05
CA CYS A 543 -8.55 -30.53 -3.84
C CYS A 543 -7.49 -29.59 -4.43
N ASN A 544 -7.51 -29.42 -5.76
CA ASN A 544 -6.62 -28.52 -6.50
C ASN A 544 -7.36 -27.31 -7.12
N LYS A 545 -8.59 -27.01 -6.71
CA LYS A 545 -9.42 -25.97 -7.35
C LYS A 545 -8.77 -24.58 -7.30
N CYS A 546 -8.21 -24.17 -6.16
CA CYS A 546 -7.50 -22.89 -6.07
C CYS A 546 -6.24 -22.83 -6.96
N ALA A 547 -5.51 -23.94 -7.08
CA ALA A 547 -4.35 -24.03 -7.97
C ALA A 547 -4.77 -23.93 -9.44
N ARG A 548 -5.79 -24.69 -9.83
CA ARG A 548 -6.35 -24.75 -11.19
C ARG A 548 -6.87 -23.39 -11.65
N GLU A 549 -7.52 -22.66 -10.75
CA GLU A 549 -8.16 -21.38 -11.09
C GLU A 549 -7.22 -20.18 -10.94
N CYS A 550 -5.97 -20.37 -10.51
CA CYS A 550 -4.99 -19.30 -10.32
C CYS A 550 -4.51 -18.75 -11.68
N PRO A 551 -4.80 -17.48 -12.03
CA PRO A 551 -4.44 -16.93 -13.35
C PRO A 551 -2.94 -16.87 -13.63
N SER A 552 -2.12 -16.76 -12.58
CA SER A 552 -0.66 -16.71 -12.69
C SER A 552 0.02 -18.06 -12.52
N GLY A 553 -0.73 -19.12 -12.21
CA GLY A 553 -0.17 -20.43 -11.89
C GLY A 553 0.73 -20.45 -10.65
N ALA A 554 0.55 -19.50 -9.72
CA ALA A 554 1.41 -19.34 -8.54
C ALA A 554 1.17 -20.38 -7.42
N ILE A 555 0.03 -21.07 -7.42
CA ILE A 555 -0.36 -21.99 -6.34
C ILE A 555 0.05 -23.41 -6.72
N THR A 556 0.69 -24.11 -5.79
CA THR A 556 1.19 -25.47 -6.01
C THR A 556 0.04 -26.50 -6.02
N ALA A 557 0.07 -27.40 -7.01
CA ALA A 557 -0.71 -28.63 -7.05
C ALA A 557 -0.01 -29.78 -6.29
N GLY A 558 1.23 -29.56 -5.85
CA GLY A 558 2.08 -30.55 -5.16
C GLY A 558 1.76 -30.75 -3.67
N PRO A 559 2.62 -31.50 -2.95
CA PRO A 559 2.47 -31.75 -1.52
C PRO A 559 2.83 -30.52 -0.67
N LYS A 560 2.59 -30.62 0.65
CA LYS A 560 3.17 -29.71 1.64
C LYS A 560 4.67 -29.98 1.76
N LEU A 561 5.45 -28.93 1.95
CA LEU A 561 6.90 -28.99 2.12
C LEU A 561 7.34 -27.98 3.20
N MET A 562 8.57 -28.12 3.68
CA MET A 562 9.15 -27.24 4.70
C MET A 562 9.70 -25.95 4.09
N PHE A 563 9.33 -24.81 4.68
CA PHE A 563 9.81 -23.48 4.34
C PHE A 563 10.08 -22.70 5.63
N ASN A 564 11.31 -22.23 5.83
CA ASN A 564 11.71 -21.41 6.99
C ASN A 564 11.30 -22.02 8.34
N GLY A 565 11.46 -23.35 8.48
CA GLY A 565 11.15 -24.06 9.72
C GLY A 565 9.68 -24.48 9.89
N TYR A 566 8.79 -24.24 8.93
CA TYR A 566 7.38 -24.66 9.01
C TYR A 566 6.86 -25.33 7.75
N GLU A 567 5.87 -26.21 7.92
CA GLU A 567 5.24 -26.98 6.85
C GLU A 567 4.12 -26.19 6.16
N ILE A 568 4.15 -26.08 4.83
CA ILE A 568 3.19 -25.28 4.05
C ILE A 568 3.06 -25.77 2.59
N TRP A 569 1.93 -25.49 1.96
CA TRP A 569 1.83 -25.43 0.49
C TRP A 569 2.37 -24.07 -0.01
N LYS A 570 3.69 -23.93 -0.14
CA LYS A 570 4.26 -22.63 -0.49
C LYS A 570 3.90 -22.23 -1.93
N SER A 571 3.27 -21.07 -2.08
CA SER A 571 3.00 -20.45 -3.38
C SER A 571 4.19 -19.63 -3.90
N ASP A 572 4.33 -19.54 -5.23
CA ASP A 572 5.26 -18.62 -5.89
C ASP A 572 4.78 -17.18 -5.69
N SER A 573 5.31 -16.56 -4.64
CA SER A 573 4.88 -15.25 -4.16
C SER A 573 5.27 -14.14 -5.15
N GLN A 574 6.34 -14.36 -5.93
CA GLN A 574 6.75 -13.44 -6.99
C GLN A 574 5.71 -13.45 -8.12
N LYS A 575 5.33 -14.62 -8.65
CA LYS A 575 4.27 -14.74 -9.69
C LYS A 575 2.94 -14.14 -9.23
N CYS A 576 2.55 -14.39 -7.98
CA CYS A 576 1.33 -13.82 -7.39
C CYS A 576 1.40 -12.29 -7.32
N ALA A 577 2.47 -11.73 -6.79
CA ALA A 577 2.67 -10.28 -6.68
C ALA A 577 2.73 -9.62 -8.06
N THR A 578 3.48 -10.19 -9.01
CA THR A 578 3.54 -9.72 -10.41
C THR A 578 2.14 -9.58 -10.98
N TYR A 579 1.35 -10.66 -10.97
CA TYR A 579 0.00 -10.62 -11.53
C TYR A 579 -0.90 -9.59 -10.84
N ARG A 580 -0.85 -9.53 -9.49
CA ARG A 580 -1.66 -8.57 -8.72
C ARG A 580 -1.31 -7.11 -9.06
N ILE A 581 -0.04 -6.81 -9.25
CA ILE A 581 0.44 -5.45 -9.51
C ILE A 581 0.17 -5.03 -10.96
N THR A 582 0.34 -5.94 -11.93
CA THR A 582 0.34 -5.60 -13.37
C THR A 582 -0.95 -5.98 -14.10
N ALA A 583 -1.98 -6.48 -13.41
CA ALA A 583 -3.25 -6.85 -14.04
C ALA A 583 -3.87 -5.68 -14.82
N LYS A 584 -4.05 -5.87 -16.14
CA LYS A 584 -4.64 -4.85 -17.02
C LYS A 584 -6.16 -4.85 -16.99
N GLY A 585 -6.80 -6.02 -17.04
CA GLY A 585 -8.26 -6.19 -17.05
C GLY A 585 -8.97 -6.07 -15.69
N GLY A 586 -8.30 -5.51 -14.68
CA GLY A 586 -8.83 -5.36 -13.33
C GLY A 586 -7.85 -4.64 -12.41
N ALA A 587 -8.06 -4.78 -11.09
CA ALA A 587 -7.18 -4.21 -10.08
C ALA A 587 -6.94 -5.23 -8.95
N MET A 588 -5.70 -5.73 -8.87
CA MET A 588 -5.28 -6.83 -7.99
C MET A 588 -5.96 -8.17 -8.33
N CYS A 589 -5.82 -9.15 -7.44
CA CYS A 589 -6.41 -10.47 -7.57
C CYS A 589 -6.64 -11.10 -6.19
N GLY A 590 -7.75 -11.83 -6.09
CA GLY A 590 -8.21 -12.63 -4.97
C GLY A 590 -8.99 -13.86 -5.43
N ARG A 591 -8.80 -14.29 -6.69
CA ARG A 591 -9.57 -15.37 -7.33
C ARG A 591 -9.48 -16.70 -6.59
N CYS A 592 -8.35 -17.01 -5.99
CA CYS A 592 -8.18 -18.21 -5.16
C CYS A 592 -9.15 -18.28 -3.98
N MET A 593 -9.58 -17.13 -3.44
CA MET A 593 -10.57 -17.07 -2.38
C MET A 593 -11.96 -17.37 -2.93
N LYS A 594 -12.31 -16.75 -4.07
CA LYS A 594 -13.60 -16.92 -4.75
C LYS A 594 -13.89 -18.38 -5.09
N THR A 595 -12.92 -19.07 -5.68
CA THR A 595 -13.12 -20.42 -6.23
C THR A 595 -12.93 -21.53 -5.20
N CYS A 596 -12.60 -21.20 -3.96
CA CYS A 596 -12.43 -22.21 -2.92
C CYS A 596 -13.79 -22.83 -2.54
N PRO A 597 -13.91 -24.16 -2.42
CA PRO A 597 -15.16 -24.80 -1.97
C PRO A 597 -15.62 -24.40 -0.56
N TRP A 598 -14.74 -23.76 0.24
CA TRP A 598 -15.06 -23.26 1.56
C TRP A 598 -15.59 -21.81 1.54
N ASN A 599 -15.60 -21.15 0.39
CA ASN A 599 -16.22 -19.84 0.20
C ASN A 599 -17.75 -19.98 0.08
N LEU A 600 -18.43 -20.06 1.23
CA LEU A 600 -19.87 -20.33 1.31
C LEU A 600 -20.65 -19.10 1.81
N GLU A 601 -21.90 -18.92 1.37
CA GLU A 601 -22.81 -17.81 1.77
C GLU A 601 -23.15 -17.87 3.26
N GLY A 602 -23.56 -19.05 3.73
CA GLY A 602 -23.74 -19.32 5.15
C GLY A 602 -25.11 -19.87 5.55
N LEU A 603 -25.04 -21.09 6.09
CA LEU A 603 -25.73 -21.57 7.30
C LEU A 603 -27.06 -22.32 7.15
N PHE A 604 -27.72 -22.40 6.00
CA PHE A 604 -28.85 -23.33 5.86
C PHE A 604 -28.68 -24.31 4.69
N ALA A 605 -28.39 -23.86 3.49
CA ALA A 605 -28.22 -24.75 2.33
C ALA A 605 -26.88 -25.51 2.36
N GLU A 606 -25.79 -24.88 2.80
CA GLU A 606 -24.43 -25.46 2.77
C GLU A 606 -24.03 -26.11 4.10
N ARG A 607 -24.92 -26.09 5.10
CA ARG A 607 -24.69 -26.72 6.41
C ARG A 607 -24.31 -28.20 6.30
N PRO A 608 -25.02 -29.03 5.50
CA PRO A 608 -24.66 -30.42 5.30
C PRO A 608 -23.30 -30.60 4.64
N PHE A 609 -22.98 -29.78 3.63
CA PHE A 609 -21.67 -29.79 2.95
C PHE A 609 -20.55 -29.49 3.94
N ARG A 610 -20.67 -28.38 4.70
CA ARG A 610 -19.65 -27.98 5.69
C ARG A 610 -19.48 -29.05 6.77
N TRP A 611 -20.60 -29.58 7.29
CA TRP A 611 -20.54 -30.65 8.28
C TRP A 611 -19.81 -31.89 7.75
N ALA A 612 -20.13 -32.34 6.53
CA ALA A 612 -19.46 -33.47 5.91
C ALA A 612 -17.98 -33.17 5.66
N ALA A 613 -17.64 -31.98 5.17
CA ALA A 613 -16.25 -31.57 4.93
C ALA A 613 -15.41 -31.55 6.21
N MET A 614 -16.01 -31.15 7.35
CA MET A 614 -15.30 -31.10 8.64
C MET A 614 -15.23 -32.45 9.37
N ASN A 615 -16.23 -33.32 9.20
CA ASN A 615 -16.36 -34.54 10.02
C ASN A 615 -16.09 -35.84 9.25
N LEU A 616 -16.07 -35.80 7.91
CA LEU A 616 -15.87 -36.96 7.05
C LEU A 616 -14.68 -36.73 6.09
N PRO A 617 -13.42 -36.86 6.56
CA PRO A 617 -12.24 -36.60 5.72
C PRO A 617 -12.22 -37.42 4.42
N LYS A 618 -12.73 -38.67 4.45
CA LYS A 618 -12.84 -39.55 3.27
C LYS A 618 -13.79 -39.02 2.20
N ALA A 619 -14.70 -38.09 2.53
CA ALA A 619 -15.61 -37.48 1.58
C ALA A 619 -14.98 -36.33 0.79
N ALA A 620 -13.81 -35.82 1.18
CA ALA A 620 -13.18 -34.64 0.56
C ALA A 620 -13.04 -34.73 -0.98
N PRO A 621 -12.57 -35.85 -1.59
CA PRO A 621 -12.48 -35.94 -3.05
C PRO A 621 -13.85 -35.83 -3.74
N LEU A 622 -14.89 -36.42 -3.14
CA LEU A 622 -16.25 -36.36 -3.67
C LEU A 622 -16.83 -34.95 -3.54
N LEU A 623 -16.66 -34.32 -2.37
CA LEU A 623 -17.14 -32.96 -2.10
C LEU A 623 -16.48 -31.93 -3.02
N ALA A 624 -15.17 -32.05 -3.27
CA ALA A 624 -14.46 -31.19 -4.22
C ALA A 624 -14.99 -31.33 -5.65
N ARG A 625 -15.32 -32.55 -6.10
CA ARG A 625 -15.93 -32.79 -7.41
C ARG A 625 -17.37 -32.28 -7.50
N LEU A 626 -18.14 -32.44 -6.42
CA LEU A 626 -19.51 -31.94 -6.34
C LEU A 626 -19.55 -30.41 -6.45
N ASP A 627 -18.61 -29.72 -5.79
CA ASP A 627 -18.49 -28.25 -5.84
C ASP A 627 -18.26 -27.74 -7.28
N ASP A 628 -17.45 -28.44 -8.07
CA ASP A 628 -17.30 -28.16 -9.51
C ASP A 628 -18.58 -28.48 -10.30
N ALA A 629 -19.23 -29.61 -10.02
CA ALA A 629 -20.44 -30.05 -10.73
C ALA A 629 -21.63 -29.10 -10.55
N VAL A 630 -21.74 -28.44 -9.39
CA VAL A 630 -22.78 -27.43 -9.13
C VAL A 630 -22.39 -26.01 -9.59
N GLY A 631 -21.18 -25.83 -10.13
CA GLY A 631 -20.72 -24.56 -10.68
C GLY A 631 -20.33 -23.50 -9.66
N ASN A 632 -20.07 -23.87 -8.40
CA ASN A 632 -19.67 -22.92 -7.35
C ASN A 632 -18.34 -22.26 -7.71
N GLY A 633 -18.26 -20.94 -7.52
CA GLY A 633 -17.11 -20.13 -7.93
C GLY A 633 -17.17 -19.62 -9.37
N GLY A 634 -18.27 -19.87 -10.10
CA GLY A 634 -18.59 -19.20 -11.37
C GLY A 634 -19.00 -17.73 -11.19
N LEU A 635 -19.36 -17.06 -12.29
CA LEU A 635 -19.80 -15.66 -12.27
C LEU A 635 -21.31 -15.54 -12.06
N ASN A 636 -21.73 -14.71 -11.11
CA ASN A 636 -23.13 -14.34 -10.91
C ASN A 636 -23.39 -12.89 -11.34
N ALA A 637 -23.83 -12.68 -12.57
CA ALA A 637 -24.04 -11.34 -13.13
C ALA A 637 -25.03 -10.48 -12.31
N ALA A 638 -26.01 -11.09 -11.62
CA ALA A 638 -26.97 -10.37 -10.79
C ALA A 638 -26.33 -9.70 -9.55
N LYS A 639 -25.10 -10.09 -9.20
CA LYS A 639 -24.34 -9.55 -8.08
C LYS A 639 -23.30 -8.50 -8.49
N LYS A 640 -23.08 -8.26 -9.79
CA LYS A 640 -22.19 -7.20 -10.28
C LYS A 640 -22.89 -5.84 -10.13
N TRP A 641 -22.41 -5.01 -9.21
CA TRP A 641 -22.98 -3.70 -8.90
C TRP A 641 -22.05 -2.52 -9.20
N TRP A 642 -20.77 -2.78 -9.48
CA TRP A 642 -19.76 -1.75 -9.69
C TRP A 642 -19.55 -1.41 -11.17
N TRP A 643 -19.02 -0.23 -11.39
CA TRP A 643 -18.57 0.24 -12.70
C TRP A 643 -17.14 -0.20 -12.98
N ASP A 644 -16.87 -0.55 -14.23
CA ASP A 644 -15.54 -0.95 -14.70
C ASP A 644 -14.79 0.30 -15.19
N ILE A 645 -14.48 1.19 -14.24
CA ILE A 645 -13.73 2.42 -14.48
C ILE A 645 -12.33 2.35 -13.91
N GLU A 646 -11.36 2.92 -14.62
CA GLU A 646 -9.95 2.94 -14.29
C GLU A 646 -9.40 4.36 -14.24
N LEU A 647 -8.38 4.57 -13.39
CA LEU A 647 -7.68 5.85 -13.25
C LEU A 647 -6.81 6.15 -14.48
N GLU A 648 -6.96 7.36 -15.03
CA GLU A 648 -6.17 7.87 -16.14
C GLU A 648 -5.08 8.86 -15.66
N GLU A 649 -4.14 9.21 -16.53
CA GLU A 649 -2.98 10.07 -16.19
C GLU A 649 -3.37 11.48 -15.71
N ASP A 650 -4.50 12.01 -16.22
CA ASP A 650 -5.04 13.31 -15.82
C ASP A 650 -5.77 13.27 -14.46
N GLY A 651 -5.86 12.10 -13.84
CA GLY A 651 -6.47 11.88 -12.53
C GLY A 651 -7.97 11.56 -12.57
N ALA A 652 -8.63 11.59 -13.73
CA ALA A 652 -10.03 11.19 -13.83
C ALA A 652 -10.18 9.67 -13.98
N TYR A 653 -11.34 9.15 -13.59
CA TYR A 653 -11.71 7.75 -13.81
C TYR A 653 -12.56 7.64 -15.08
N ARG A 654 -12.25 6.67 -15.94
CA ARG A 654 -12.97 6.43 -17.22
C ARG A 654 -13.21 4.95 -17.45
N PRO A 655 -14.19 4.56 -18.29
CA PRO A 655 -14.37 3.17 -18.68
C PRO A 655 -13.06 2.54 -19.13
N THR A 656 -12.76 1.34 -18.62
CA THR A 656 -11.51 0.64 -18.93
C THR A 656 -11.31 0.48 -20.45
N ARG A 657 -10.10 0.75 -20.92
CA ARG A 657 -9.72 0.51 -22.33
C ARG A 657 -9.31 -0.95 -22.56
N HIS A 658 -8.99 -1.65 -21.48
CA HIS A 658 -8.63 -3.06 -21.51
C HIS A 658 -9.85 -3.97 -21.35
N PRO A 659 -9.87 -5.16 -21.97
CA PRO A 659 -10.89 -6.17 -21.72
C PRO A 659 -10.98 -6.49 -20.23
N VAL A 660 -12.19 -6.38 -19.67
CA VAL A 660 -12.45 -6.72 -18.26
C VAL A 660 -12.22 -8.21 -18.05
N ASN A 661 -11.47 -8.57 -17.01
CA ASN A 661 -11.30 -9.96 -16.60
C ASN A 661 -12.66 -10.55 -16.23
N ARG A 662 -13.10 -11.57 -16.98
CA ARG A 662 -14.34 -12.32 -16.73
C ARG A 662 -14.05 -13.81 -16.90
N ARG A 663 -13.57 -14.45 -15.83
CA ARG A 663 -13.10 -15.83 -15.87
C ARG A 663 -14.13 -16.80 -15.30
N ASP A 664 -14.62 -17.70 -16.14
CA ASP A 664 -15.42 -18.84 -15.69
C ASP A 664 -14.51 -19.94 -15.10
N LEU A 665 -15.10 -21.00 -14.56
CA LEU A 665 -14.39 -22.18 -14.05
C LEU A 665 -13.69 -22.94 -15.17
N GLN A 666 -12.56 -23.57 -14.85
CA GLN A 666 -11.78 -24.39 -15.79
C GLN A 666 -11.78 -25.87 -15.40
N PRO A 667 -12.94 -26.56 -15.31
CA PRO A 667 -13.02 -27.92 -14.77
C PRO A 667 -12.24 -28.95 -15.60
N GLY A 668 -11.99 -28.67 -16.88
CA GLY A 668 -11.19 -29.53 -17.76
C GLY A 668 -9.67 -29.43 -17.56
N LEU A 669 -9.17 -28.39 -16.89
CA LEU A 669 -7.74 -28.18 -16.68
C LEU A 669 -7.20 -29.15 -15.61
N LYS A 670 -6.32 -30.06 -16.01
CA LYS A 670 -5.64 -31.00 -15.11
C LYS A 670 -4.23 -30.50 -14.82
N LEU A 671 -3.99 -30.05 -13.59
CA LEU A 671 -2.66 -29.67 -13.13
C LEU A 671 -1.88 -30.89 -12.66
N ARG A 672 -0.63 -31.01 -13.12
CA ARG A 672 0.34 -31.99 -12.64
C ARG A 672 1.49 -31.25 -11.94
N PRO A 673 1.88 -31.61 -10.71
CA PRO A 673 2.96 -30.93 -10.00
C PRO A 673 4.27 -30.88 -10.78
N GLU A 674 4.60 -31.94 -11.52
CA GLU A 674 5.80 -32.05 -12.36
C GLU A 674 5.85 -31.05 -13.53
N ASP A 675 4.70 -30.51 -13.96
CA ASP A 675 4.64 -29.48 -15.00
C ASP A 675 4.78 -28.05 -14.44
N GLN A 676 4.84 -27.89 -13.11
CA GLN A 676 4.88 -26.57 -12.47
C GLN A 676 6.32 -26.15 -12.13
N THR A 677 6.79 -25.09 -12.77
CA THR A 677 7.98 -24.35 -12.33
C THR A 677 7.60 -23.25 -11.34
N LEU A 678 7.91 -23.45 -10.06
CA LEU A 678 7.64 -22.50 -8.97
C LEU A 678 8.94 -22.03 -8.33
N ALA A 679 8.95 -20.78 -7.86
CA ALA A 679 10.05 -20.18 -7.13
C ALA A 679 9.64 -19.79 -5.71
N VAL A 680 10.55 -19.92 -4.74
CA VAL A 680 10.36 -19.49 -3.35
C VAL A 680 11.59 -18.73 -2.85
N TYR A 681 11.37 -17.87 -1.85
CA TYR A 681 12.40 -16.96 -1.34
C TYR A 681 12.54 -17.15 0.17
N PRO A 682 13.24 -18.21 0.62
CA PRO A 682 13.49 -18.46 2.03
C PRO A 682 14.45 -17.43 2.64
N ALA A 683 14.71 -17.53 3.94
CA ALA A 683 15.57 -16.60 4.66
C ALA A 683 16.94 -16.33 4.00
N PRO A 684 17.67 -17.33 3.45
CA PRO A 684 18.93 -17.08 2.72
C PRO A 684 18.80 -16.23 1.45
N LEU A 685 17.59 -16.14 0.87
CA LEU A 685 17.30 -15.32 -0.32
C LEU A 685 16.50 -14.04 0.02
N ALA A 686 16.32 -13.74 1.30
CA ALA A 686 15.67 -12.52 1.75
C ALA A 686 16.58 -11.29 1.53
N PRO A 687 16.02 -10.11 1.25
CA PRO A 687 16.81 -8.89 1.10
C PRO A 687 17.48 -8.45 2.40
N HIS A 688 18.44 -7.54 2.29
CA HIS A 688 18.91 -6.75 3.43
C HIS A 688 17.76 -5.88 4.02
N PRO A 689 17.86 -5.41 5.27
CA PRO A 689 16.74 -4.74 5.93
C PRO A 689 16.53 -3.27 5.49
N TRP A 690 17.54 -2.64 4.89
CA TRP A 690 17.52 -1.20 4.59
C TRP A 690 16.66 -0.83 3.38
N PRO A 691 16.14 0.41 3.30
CA PRO A 691 15.30 0.90 2.21
C PRO A 691 16.14 1.22 0.96
N TYR A 692 16.69 0.19 0.34
CA TYR A 692 17.50 0.25 -0.87
C TYR A 692 17.14 -0.93 -1.80
N PRO A 693 17.36 -0.83 -3.13
CA PRO A 693 17.10 -1.93 -4.05
C PRO A 693 17.92 -3.19 -3.74
N PHE A 694 17.27 -4.35 -3.86
CA PHE A 694 17.88 -5.67 -3.75
C PHE A 694 17.26 -6.62 -4.79
N PRO A 695 17.79 -6.61 -6.03
CA PRO A 695 17.28 -7.40 -7.15
C PRO A 695 16.97 -8.86 -6.81
N MET A 696 15.82 -9.36 -7.28
CA MET A 696 15.45 -10.77 -7.13
C MET A 696 16.23 -11.67 -8.10
N ASP A 697 16.67 -12.82 -7.60
CA ASP A 697 17.24 -13.93 -8.37
C ASP A 697 16.20 -15.05 -8.44
N ARG A 698 15.55 -15.18 -9.60
CA ARG A 698 14.44 -16.14 -9.78
C ARG A 698 14.94 -17.58 -9.89
N GLU A 699 16.09 -17.80 -10.52
CA GLU A 699 16.66 -19.14 -10.70
C GLU A 699 17.04 -19.75 -9.35
N LYS A 700 17.70 -18.98 -8.47
CA LYS A 700 17.91 -19.41 -7.08
C LYS A 700 16.60 -19.67 -6.34
N GLY A 701 15.55 -18.92 -6.65
CA GLY A 701 14.22 -19.18 -6.09
C GLY A 701 13.61 -20.50 -6.56
N ILE A 702 13.84 -20.90 -7.81
CA ILE A 702 13.41 -22.19 -8.37
C ILE A 702 14.22 -23.33 -7.75
N GLU A 703 15.55 -23.19 -7.68
CA GLU A 703 16.44 -24.14 -7.00
C GLU A 703 16.03 -24.33 -5.55
N ALA A 704 15.74 -23.25 -4.83
CA ALA A 704 15.26 -23.30 -3.46
C ALA A 704 13.94 -24.07 -3.34
N TYR A 705 13.01 -23.91 -4.29
CA TYR A 705 11.74 -24.66 -4.27
C TYR A 705 11.98 -26.16 -4.50
N GLN A 706 12.84 -26.51 -5.44
CA GLN A 706 13.20 -27.90 -5.74
C GLN A 706 13.94 -28.58 -4.58
N ALA A 707 14.72 -27.80 -3.80
CA ALA A 707 15.44 -28.27 -2.63
C ALA A 707 14.55 -28.45 -1.38
N MET A 708 13.30 -27.96 -1.38
CA MET A 708 12.40 -28.10 -0.25
C MET A 708 12.06 -29.57 0.02
N VAL A 709 12.04 -29.93 1.31
CA VAL A 709 11.80 -31.31 1.77
C VAL A 709 10.48 -31.45 2.50
N THR A 710 10.00 -32.68 2.67
CA THR A 710 8.82 -32.95 3.52
C THR A 710 9.16 -32.73 5.00
N ALA A 711 8.14 -32.54 5.84
CA ALA A 711 8.33 -32.43 7.29
C ALA A 711 8.96 -33.70 7.91
N ALA A 712 8.69 -34.88 7.33
CA ALA A 712 9.29 -36.14 7.78
C ALA A 712 10.79 -36.19 7.47
N GLU A 713 11.18 -35.84 6.24
CA GLU A 713 12.59 -35.76 5.83
C GLU A 713 13.34 -34.70 6.65
N TYR A 714 12.76 -33.51 6.85
CA TYR A 714 13.34 -32.46 7.70
C TYR A 714 13.70 -32.96 9.10
N LYS A 715 12.78 -33.69 9.75
CA LYS A 715 13.01 -34.26 11.09
C LYS A 715 14.10 -35.32 11.08
N LEU A 716 14.14 -36.16 10.04
CA LEU A 716 15.18 -37.18 9.88
C LEU A 716 16.56 -36.55 9.74
N ARG A 717 16.71 -35.54 8.88
CA ARG A 717 17.97 -34.81 8.69
C ARG A 717 18.49 -34.20 9.99
N LEU A 718 17.61 -33.58 10.79
CA LEU A 718 17.96 -33.05 12.10
C LEU A 718 18.41 -34.13 13.09
N GLN A 719 17.74 -35.29 13.11
CA GLN A 719 18.14 -36.42 13.96
C GLN A 719 19.52 -36.98 13.59
N GLU A 720 19.90 -36.88 12.31
CA GLU A 720 21.22 -37.25 11.79
C GLU A 720 22.28 -36.15 11.99
N GLY A 721 21.92 -35.00 12.59
CA GLY A 721 22.82 -33.86 12.80
C GLY A 721 23.11 -33.04 11.52
N ARG A 722 22.37 -33.25 10.44
CA ARG A 722 22.48 -32.47 9.20
C ARG A 722 21.75 -31.13 9.37
N THR A 723 22.36 -30.03 8.91
CA THR A 723 21.79 -28.66 9.00
C THR A 723 21.77 -27.91 7.67
N ASP A 724 22.19 -28.56 6.58
CA ASP A 724 22.25 -28.04 5.21
C ASP A 724 20.90 -27.53 4.66
N HIS A 725 19.80 -28.04 5.20
CA HIS A 725 18.43 -27.74 4.79
C HIS A 725 17.77 -26.67 5.66
N LEU A 726 18.49 -26.13 6.66
CA LEU A 726 17.98 -25.06 7.52
C LEU A 726 18.08 -23.73 6.79
N HIS A 727 17.00 -22.95 6.89
CA HIS A 727 16.97 -21.61 6.32
C HIS A 727 17.35 -20.61 7.41
N GLU A 728 18.54 -20.03 7.31
CA GLU A 728 19.01 -18.99 8.22
C GLU A 728 19.07 -17.64 7.52
N TYR A 729 18.78 -16.56 8.25
CA TYR A 729 18.93 -15.20 7.75
C TYR A 729 20.28 -14.64 8.18
N SER A 730 21.06 -14.12 7.24
CA SER A 730 22.31 -13.43 7.51
C SER A 730 22.23 -11.97 7.07
N LEU A 731 22.81 -11.09 7.89
CA LEU A 731 22.92 -9.67 7.59
C LEU A 731 24.24 -9.40 6.84
N PRO A 732 24.22 -8.64 5.73
CA PRO A 732 25.44 -8.11 5.14
C PRO A 732 26.19 -7.22 6.15
N ALA A 733 27.52 -7.16 6.02
CA ALA A 733 28.37 -6.41 6.96
C ALA A 733 28.12 -4.90 6.94
N ASP A 734 27.85 -4.31 5.77
CA ASP A 734 27.70 -2.87 5.59
C ASP A 734 26.32 -2.50 5.03
N ALA A 735 25.73 -1.42 5.58
CA ALA A 735 24.52 -0.82 5.06
C ALA A 735 24.80 -0.06 3.75
N PRO A 736 23.97 -0.25 2.69
CA PRO A 736 24.13 0.45 1.41
C PRO A 736 23.70 1.92 1.48
N VAL A 737 23.02 2.31 2.57
CA VAL A 737 22.50 3.66 2.81
C VAL A 737 22.90 4.14 4.20
N ILE A 738 23.00 5.46 4.34
CA ILE A 738 23.14 6.16 5.61
C ILE A 738 21.87 6.96 5.89
N ARG A 739 21.51 7.03 7.16
CA ARG A 739 20.33 7.78 7.61
C ARG A 739 20.76 9.17 8.07
N VAL A 740 20.14 10.19 7.51
CA VAL A 740 20.45 11.60 7.78
C VAL A 740 19.20 12.40 8.07
N GLU A 741 19.37 13.60 8.62
CA GLU A 741 18.31 14.58 8.82
C GLU A 741 18.47 15.73 7.83
N VAL A 742 17.36 16.21 7.27
CA VAL A 742 17.31 17.49 6.56
C VAL A 742 17.54 18.61 7.57
N ALA A 743 18.76 19.15 7.62
CA ALA A 743 19.10 20.28 8.48
C ALA A 743 18.49 21.59 7.96
N LYS A 744 18.43 21.74 6.63
CA LYS A 744 17.91 22.94 5.96
C LYS A 744 17.22 22.56 4.66
N ALA A 745 16.09 23.22 4.37
CA ALA A 745 15.43 23.21 3.08
C ALA A 745 15.14 24.67 2.70
N GLN A 746 15.91 25.22 1.76
CA GLN A 746 15.85 26.62 1.36
C GLN A 746 15.32 26.72 -0.07
N ALA A 747 14.11 27.22 -0.24
CA ALA A 747 13.61 27.62 -1.55
C ALA A 747 14.49 28.76 -2.08
N MET A 748 15.22 28.52 -3.16
CA MET A 748 16.09 29.50 -3.80
C MET A 748 15.35 30.26 -4.89
N THR A 749 14.50 29.55 -5.63
CA THR A 749 13.59 30.07 -6.66
C THR A 749 12.26 29.32 -6.56
N GLU A 750 11.29 29.65 -7.42
CA GLU A 750 10.03 28.88 -7.52
C GLU A 750 10.26 27.40 -7.87
N GLY A 751 11.33 27.12 -8.63
CA GLY A 751 11.65 25.79 -9.14
C GLY A 751 12.82 25.09 -8.44
N VAL A 752 13.65 25.77 -7.66
CA VAL A 752 14.88 25.20 -7.08
C VAL A 752 14.88 25.31 -5.56
N THR A 753 15.10 24.18 -4.89
CA THR A 753 15.27 24.11 -3.43
C THR A 753 16.63 23.50 -3.09
N LYS A 754 17.39 24.17 -2.24
CA LYS A 754 18.66 23.70 -1.68
C LYS A 754 18.42 22.96 -0.38
N TYR A 755 19.04 21.79 -0.25
CA TYR A 755 18.94 20.95 0.94
C TYR A 755 20.32 20.74 1.56
N GLU A 756 20.37 20.82 2.89
CA GLU A 756 21.52 20.40 3.68
C GLU A 756 21.14 19.20 4.54
N PHE A 757 21.98 18.17 4.53
CA PHE A 757 21.82 16.96 5.31
C PHE A 757 22.92 16.85 6.36
N ARG A 758 22.58 16.36 7.55
CA ARG A 758 23.55 16.07 8.62
C ARG A 758 23.32 14.68 9.20
N SER A 759 24.33 14.13 9.86
CA SER A 759 24.20 12.92 10.66
C SER A 759 23.17 13.11 11.80
N LEU A 760 22.55 12.02 12.24
CA LEU A 760 21.55 12.08 13.31
C LEU A 760 22.16 12.33 14.70
N ASP A 761 23.43 11.98 14.87
CA ASP A 761 24.18 12.08 16.13
C ASP A 761 25.17 13.26 16.15
N GLY A 762 25.27 14.02 15.05
CA GLY A 762 26.19 15.14 14.91
C GLY A 762 27.63 14.75 14.55
N SER A 763 27.91 13.48 14.30
CA SER A 763 29.21 13.02 13.80
C SER A 763 29.47 13.47 12.35
N ASP A 764 30.74 13.46 11.95
CA ASP A 764 31.13 13.75 10.57
C ASP A 764 30.56 12.71 9.61
N LEU A 765 29.99 13.19 8.50
CA LEU A 765 29.58 12.35 7.39
C LEU A 765 30.81 11.73 6.69
N PRO A 766 30.62 10.63 5.92
CA PRO A 766 31.69 10.03 5.14
C PRO A 766 32.42 11.03 4.22
N GLU A 767 33.68 10.76 3.91
CA GLU A 767 34.44 11.58 2.95
C GLU A 767 33.87 11.42 1.54
N TRP A 768 33.99 12.48 0.74
CA TRP A 768 33.57 12.49 -0.65
C TRP A 768 34.48 13.39 -1.49
N THR A 769 34.45 13.19 -2.80
CA THR A 769 35.25 13.95 -3.76
C THR A 769 34.36 14.78 -4.68
N ALA A 770 34.85 15.95 -5.10
CA ALA A 770 34.10 16.83 -5.99
C ALA A 770 33.65 16.10 -7.27
N GLY A 771 32.42 16.36 -7.71
CA GLY A 771 31.74 15.61 -8.78
C GLY A 771 30.91 14.42 -8.28
N ALA A 772 30.96 14.09 -6.99
CA ALA A 772 30.08 13.05 -6.44
C ALA A 772 28.60 13.46 -6.41
N HIS A 773 27.73 12.46 -6.43
CA HIS A 773 26.29 12.57 -6.17
C HIS A 773 25.86 11.68 -5.01
N LEU A 774 24.65 11.95 -4.51
CA LEU A 774 23.93 11.11 -3.57
C LEU A 774 22.71 10.53 -4.25
N ASP A 775 22.43 9.24 -4.00
CA ASP A 775 21.10 8.70 -4.23
C ASP A 775 20.24 9.01 -3.03
N ILE A 776 19.13 9.69 -3.25
CA ILE A 776 18.15 10.05 -2.23
C ILE A 776 16.96 9.12 -2.37
N VAL A 777 16.63 8.41 -1.29
CA VAL A 777 15.39 7.64 -1.17
C VAL A 777 14.28 8.64 -0.83
N VAL A 778 13.63 9.20 -1.85
CA VAL A 778 12.51 10.16 -1.65
C VAL A 778 11.28 9.41 -1.13
N ALA A 779 11.01 8.25 -1.74
CA ALA A 779 10.04 7.23 -1.35
C ALA A 779 10.56 5.87 -1.89
N PRO A 780 10.01 4.71 -1.47
CA PRO A 780 10.44 3.41 -1.98
C PRO A 780 10.54 3.31 -3.51
N GLU A 781 9.59 3.91 -4.24
CA GLU A 781 9.55 3.99 -5.71
C GLU A 781 10.39 5.12 -6.34
N PHE A 782 11.00 5.98 -5.51
CA PHE A 782 11.72 7.17 -5.95
C PHE A 782 13.13 7.23 -5.35
N LEU A 783 14.05 6.48 -5.97
CA LEU A 783 15.48 6.68 -5.79
C LEU A 783 15.97 7.69 -6.84
N ARG A 784 16.53 8.83 -6.41
CA ARG A 784 16.97 9.90 -7.33
C ARG A 784 18.38 10.38 -7.00
N GLN A 785 19.17 10.59 -8.05
CA GLN A 785 20.53 11.08 -7.95
C GLN A 785 20.53 12.60 -7.95
N TYR A 786 21.29 13.20 -7.04
CA TYR A 786 21.53 14.63 -7.05
C TYR A 786 23.01 14.91 -6.77
N SER A 787 23.66 15.62 -7.70
CA SER A 787 25.06 16.02 -7.55
C SER A 787 25.23 16.91 -6.32
N MET A 788 26.32 16.66 -5.60
CA MET A 788 26.67 17.41 -4.40
C MET A 788 27.23 18.78 -4.81
N SER A 789 26.82 19.81 -4.07
CA SER A 789 27.15 21.22 -4.35
C SER A 789 27.90 21.91 -3.20
N GLY A 790 28.16 21.20 -2.11
CA GLY A 790 28.91 21.73 -0.97
C GLY A 790 30.43 21.65 -1.14
N ASP A 791 31.14 22.08 -0.10
CA ASP A 791 32.59 21.91 0.01
C ASP A 791 32.91 20.45 0.43
N PRO A 792 33.69 19.69 -0.35
CA PRO A 792 34.11 18.33 0.04
C PRO A 792 34.86 18.23 1.37
N ALA A 793 35.48 19.31 1.84
CA ALA A 793 36.16 19.36 3.13
C ALA A 793 35.20 19.53 4.33
N ASP A 794 33.98 20.05 4.11
CA ASP A 794 32.97 20.19 5.15
C ASP A 794 32.21 18.88 5.33
N ARG A 795 32.64 18.08 6.31
CA ARG A 795 32.02 16.79 6.65
C ARG A 795 30.86 16.91 7.63
N THR A 796 30.59 18.12 8.14
CA THR A 796 29.47 18.35 9.07
C THR A 796 28.11 18.30 8.37
N ARG A 797 28.11 18.43 7.03
CA ARG A 797 26.91 18.40 6.20
C ARG A 797 27.19 18.00 4.76
N TYR A 798 26.20 17.41 4.12
CA TYR A 798 26.14 17.29 2.66
C TYR A 798 25.14 18.30 2.11
N GLN A 799 25.39 18.81 0.90
CA GLN A 799 24.52 19.80 0.26
C GLN A 799 24.18 19.40 -1.17
N ILE A 800 22.89 19.47 -1.52
CA ILE A 800 22.38 19.28 -2.88
C ILE A 800 21.40 20.40 -3.23
N ALA A 801 21.12 20.60 -4.51
CA ALA A 801 20.00 21.41 -4.98
C ALA A 801 19.15 20.65 -5.99
N VAL A 802 17.83 20.79 -5.86
CA VAL A 802 16.86 20.01 -6.63
C VAL A 802 15.96 20.95 -7.42
N LEU A 803 15.96 20.76 -8.74
CA LEU A 803 15.00 21.37 -9.65
C LEU A 803 13.67 20.60 -9.63
N ARG A 804 12.54 21.32 -9.48
CA ARG A 804 11.18 20.77 -9.56
C ARG A 804 10.82 20.55 -11.03
N GLU A 805 10.47 19.31 -11.37
CA GLU A 805 9.99 18.95 -12.70
C GLU A 805 8.52 18.52 -12.61
N ASP A 806 7.61 19.43 -12.99
CA ASP A 806 6.18 19.20 -12.83
C ASP A 806 5.63 18.10 -13.75
N ALA A 807 6.24 17.93 -14.94
CA ALA A 807 5.96 16.86 -15.90
C ALA A 807 6.91 15.65 -15.78
N GLY A 808 7.79 15.64 -14.76
CA GLY A 808 8.78 14.57 -14.57
C GLY A 808 8.20 13.30 -13.93
N ARG A 809 9.10 12.38 -13.55
CA ARG A 809 8.72 11.08 -12.95
C ARG A 809 8.08 11.17 -11.55
N GLY A 810 7.92 12.37 -10.98
CA GLY A 810 7.26 12.64 -9.69
C GLY A 810 8.17 12.81 -8.47
N GLY A 811 9.42 12.31 -8.52
CA GLY A 811 10.35 12.35 -7.38
C GLY A 811 10.72 13.75 -6.92
N SER A 812 11.11 14.65 -7.84
CA SER A 812 11.47 16.04 -7.51
C SER A 812 10.29 16.83 -6.96
N LYS A 813 9.10 16.68 -7.55
CA LYS A 813 7.85 17.27 -7.07
C LYS A 813 7.51 16.82 -5.65
N LEU A 814 7.62 15.52 -5.37
CA LEU A 814 7.38 14.99 -4.03
C LEU A 814 8.38 15.53 -3.02
N MET A 815 9.66 15.59 -3.38
CA MET A 815 10.72 16.13 -2.53
C MET A 815 10.44 17.58 -2.12
N HIS A 816 10.10 18.45 -3.08
CA HIS A 816 9.68 19.84 -2.83
C HIS A 816 8.44 19.95 -1.93
N ARG A 817 7.53 18.98 -1.98
CA ARG A 817 6.30 18.97 -1.18
C ARG A 817 6.52 18.47 0.26
N ILE A 818 7.44 17.51 0.49
CA ILE A 818 7.51 16.78 1.77
C ILE A 818 8.85 16.86 2.51
N PHE A 819 9.94 17.37 1.92
CA PHE A 819 11.24 17.51 2.59
C PHE A 819 11.34 18.86 3.30
N THR A 820 11.00 18.85 4.58
CA THR A 820 11.13 19.99 5.49
C THR A 820 12.26 19.76 6.50
N PRO A 821 12.80 20.82 7.13
CA PRO A 821 13.80 20.67 8.18
C PRO A 821 13.34 19.72 9.30
N GLY A 822 14.26 18.89 9.80
CA GLY A 822 13.99 17.84 10.78
C GLY A 822 13.52 16.50 10.19
N ARG A 823 13.17 16.45 8.90
CA ARG A 823 12.78 15.17 8.25
C ARG A 823 13.97 14.23 8.19
N LYS A 824 13.75 12.97 8.59
CA LYS A 824 14.75 11.89 8.47
C LYS A 824 14.61 11.23 7.10
N VAL A 825 15.72 11.05 6.40
CA VAL A 825 15.80 10.46 5.05
C VAL A 825 16.95 9.46 4.96
N PHE A 826 16.90 8.60 3.94
CA PHE A 826 18.00 7.69 3.61
C PHE A 826 18.68 8.18 2.34
N ILE A 827 20.00 8.20 2.38
CA ILE A 827 20.86 8.56 1.25
C ILE A 827 21.89 7.46 1.02
N SER A 828 22.35 7.26 -0.21
CA SER A 828 23.52 6.42 -0.46
C SER A 828 24.76 7.02 0.20
N ARG A 829 25.83 6.22 0.28
CA ARG A 829 27.17 6.79 0.38
C ARG A 829 27.46 7.63 -0.88
N PRO A 830 28.36 8.64 -0.81
CA PRO A 830 28.75 9.42 -1.99
C PRO A 830 29.29 8.53 -3.11
N ILE A 831 28.81 8.73 -4.34
CA ILE A 831 29.24 8.00 -5.53
C ILE A 831 29.77 9.03 -6.52
N ASN A 832 30.97 8.80 -7.07
CA ASN A 832 31.58 9.73 -8.03
C ASN A 832 31.81 9.05 -9.39
N HIS A 833 31.06 9.49 -10.40
CA HIS A 833 31.25 9.11 -11.80
C HIS A 833 31.75 10.28 -12.66
N PHE A 834 31.98 11.44 -12.04
CA PHE A 834 32.41 12.66 -12.69
C PHE A 834 33.65 13.22 -11.96
N PRO A 835 34.77 12.47 -11.93
CA PRO A 835 35.93 12.85 -11.14
C PRO A 835 36.65 14.08 -11.73
N LEU A 836 37.16 14.92 -10.83
CA LEU A 836 38.03 16.04 -11.18
C LEU A 836 39.47 15.59 -11.40
N ASP A 837 40.12 16.10 -12.44
CA ASP A 837 41.58 16.00 -12.58
C ASP A 837 42.24 17.13 -11.76
N GLU A 838 42.74 16.76 -10.58
CA GLU A 838 43.37 17.71 -9.65
C GLU A 838 44.77 18.18 -10.09
N SER A 839 45.31 17.58 -11.16
CA SER A 839 46.63 17.91 -11.71
C SER A 839 46.56 18.97 -12.82
N ALA A 840 45.38 19.23 -13.37
CA ALA A 840 45.20 20.16 -14.47
C ALA A 840 45.66 21.59 -14.10
N PRO A 841 46.50 22.25 -14.93
CA PRO A 841 46.90 23.64 -14.71
C PRO A 841 45.73 24.63 -14.79
N MET A 842 44.67 24.31 -15.54
CA MET A 842 43.46 25.11 -15.68
C MET A 842 42.24 24.22 -15.91
N SER A 843 41.14 24.53 -15.22
CA SER A 843 39.84 23.87 -15.45
C SER A 843 38.76 24.87 -15.84
N LEU A 844 38.11 24.64 -16.98
CA LEU A 844 36.94 25.39 -17.42
C LEU A 844 35.67 24.68 -16.94
N LEU A 845 34.96 25.29 -16.00
CA LEU A 845 33.77 24.72 -15.36
C LEU A 845 32.50 25.35 -15.96
N MET A 846 31.75 24.59 -16.75
CA MET A 846 30.64 25.08 -17.57
C MET A 846 29.29 24.56 -17.02
N GLY A 847 28.60 25.38 -16.21
CA GLY A 847 27.32 25.01 -15.60
C GLY A 847 26.12 25.61 -16.32
N GLY A 848 25.19 24.78 -16.78
CA GLY A 848 23.91 25.20 -17.37
C GLY A 848 22.72 24.92 -16.46
N GLY A 849 22.00 25.95 -16.03
CA GLY A 849 20.81 25.80 -15.18
C GLY A 849 21.13 25.14 -13.83
N ILE A 850 20.50 24.00 -13.52
CA ILE A 850 20.80 23.25 -12.29
C ILE A 850 22.14 22.49 -12.38
N GLY A 851 22.72 22.32 -13.59
CA GLY A 851 24.04 21.72 -13.83
C GLY A 851 25.23 22.47 -13.21
N ILE A 852 24.96 23.60 -12.57
CA ILE A 852 25.93 24.33 -11.76
C ILE A 852 26.38 23.56 -10.51
N THR A 853 25.59 22.61 -10.01
CA THR A 853 25.85 21.91 -8.73
C THR A 853 27.21 21.20 -8.66
N PRO A 854 27.58 20.28 -9.59
CA PRO A 854 28.91 19.65 -9.55
C PRO A 854 30.04 20.66 -9.80
N MET A 855 29.78 21.73 -10.57
CA MET A 855 30.78 22.77 -10.85
C MET A 855 31.17 23.54 -9.60
N ILE A 856 30.22 23.79 -8.68
CA ILE A 856 30.49 24.44 -7.39
C ILE A 856 31.43 23.56 -6.55
N ALA A 857 31.18 22.25 -6.49
CA ALA A 857 32.04 21.32 -5.77
C ALA A 857 33.47 21.29 -6.35
N PHE A 858 33.61 21.32 -7.68
CA PHE A 858 34.92 21.44 -8.33
C PHE A 858 35.61 22.77 -7.98
N ALA A 859 34.90 23.89 -8.01
CA ALA A 859 35.45 25.19 -7.64
C ALA A 859 35.97 25.22 -6.20
N HIS A 860 35.25 24.63 -5.24
CA HIS A 860 35.74 24.46 -3.86
C HIS A 860 37.06 23.68 -3.83
N ARG A 861 37.12 22.53 -4.50
CA ARG A 861 38.30 21.67 -4.48
C ARG A 861 39.51 22.31 -5.15
N LEU A 862 39.34 22.91 -6.32
CA LEU A 862 40.42 23.59 -7.05
C LEU A 862 40.95 24.79 -6.27
N TYR A 863 40.05 25.58 -5.66
CA TYR A 863 40.45 26.69 -4.81
C TYR A 863 41.26 26.23 -3.59
N ALA A 864 40.83 25.17 -2.91
CA ALA A 864 41.56 24.59 -1.77
C ALA A 864 42.95 24.06 -2.17
N LEU A 865 43.11 23.56 -3.39
CA LEU A 865 44.38 23.10 -3.95
C LEU A 865 45.25 24.22 -4.54
N GLY A 866 44.74 25.46 -4.63
CA GLY A 866 45.43 26.56 -5.30
C GLY A 866 45.58 26.38 -6.81
N ARG A 867 44.71 25.58 -7.45
CA ARG A 867 44.65 25.37 -8.91
C ARG A 867 43.81 26.45 -9.59
N ASP A 868 44.16 26.79 -10.83
CA ASP A 868 43.41 27.80 -11.57
C ASP A 868 42.15 27.22 -12.23
N PHE A 869 41.10 28.03 -12.31
CA PHE A 869 39.84 27.67 -12.95
C PHE A 869 39.03 28.90 -13.35
N ALA A 870 38.11 28.71 -14.29
CA ALA A 870 37.06 29.68 -14.60
C ALA A 870 35.70 28.99 -14.56
N LEU A 871 34.75 29.57 -13.81
CA LEU A 871 33.41 29.03 -13.68
C LEU A 871 32.42 29.89 -14.48
N HIS A 872 31.82 29.28 -15.50
CA HIS A 872 30.82 29.92 -16.35
C HIS A 872 29.43 29.38 -16.01
N TYR A 873 28.58 30.23 -15.43
CA TYR A 873 27.21 29.87 -15.09
C TYR A 873 26.23 30.44 -16.12
N SER A 874 25.49 29.57 -16.81
CA SER A 874 24.54 29.95 -17.87
C SER A 874 23.10 29.63 -17.48
N CYS A 875 22.18 30.57 -17.66
CA CYS A 875 20.74 30.37 -17.45
C CYS A 875 19.86 31.12 -18.47
N ALA A 876 18.59 30.73 -18.53
CA ALA A 876 17.59 31.39 -19.39
C ALA A 876 17.16 32.72 -18.78
N ARG A 877 16.65 32.68 -17.54
CA ARG A 877 16.20 33.84 -16.77
C ARG A 877 16.97 33.89 -15.46
N ARG A 878 17.32 35.10 -15.02
CA ARG A 878 17.99 35.33 -13.74
C ARG A 878 17.19 34.79 -12.55
N ALA A 879 15.86 34.92 -12.61
CA ALA A 879 14.95 34.41 -11.57
C ALA A 879 14.95 32.88 -11.40
N ASP A 880 15.47 32.11 -12.38
CA ASP A 880 15.55 30.65 -12.30
C ASP A 880 16.91 30.17 -11.76
N ALA A 881 17.88 31.06 -11.60
CA ALA A 881 19.23 30.73 -11.17
C ALA A 881 19.34 30.71 -9.64
N GLY A 882 19.25 29.52 -9.04
CA GLY A 882 19.21 29.37 -7.58
C GLY A 882 20.46 29.83 -6.85
N PHE A 883 21.65 29.67 -7.42
CA PHE A 883 22.93 29.87 -6.71
C PHE A 883 23.54 31.27 -6.82
N LEU A 884 22.82 32.28 -7.32
CA LEU A 884 23.40 33.62 -7.53
C LEU A 884 23.95 34.24 -6.24
N ASP A 885 23.15 34.23 -5.18
CA ASP A 885 23.54 34.81 -3.88
C ASP A 885 24.67 33.99 -3.22
N ASP A 886 24.61 32.66 -3.35
CA ASP A 886 25.63 31.76 -2.81
C ASP A 886 26.99 31.99 -3.50
N LEU A 887 27.02 32.02 -4.84
CA LEU A 887 28.23 32.20 -5.65
C LEU A 887 28.90 33.55 -5.38
N ALA A 888 28.11 34.61 -5.15
CA ALA A 888 28.63 35.94 -4.83
C ALA A 888 29.33 35.99 -3.47
N ALA A 889 28.97 35.09 -2.54
CA ALA A 889 29.55 35.02 -1.20
C ALA A 889 30.81 34.13 -1.12
N MET A 890 31.16 33.41 -2.20
CA MET A 890 32.29 32.48 -2.19
C MET A 890 33.64 33.21 -2.21
N PRO A 891 34.69 32.66 -1.56
CA PRO A 891 36.03 33.27 -1.59
C PRO A 891 36.64 33.29 -3.00
N TRP A 892 36.10 32.49 -3.91
CA TRP A 892 36.45 32.42 -5.33
C TRP A 892 35.41 33.09 -6.25
N ALA A 893 34.53 33.95 -5.73
CA ALA A 893 33.50 34.65 -6.53
C ALA A 893 34.07 35.40 -7.75
N GLY A 894 35.30 35.92 -7.64
CA GLY A 894 35.99 36.59 -8.76
C GLY A 894 36.31 35.67 -9.96
N LYS A 895 36.20 34.35 -9.81
CA LYS A 895 36.38 33.35 -10.88
C LYS A 895 35.06 33.00 -11.60
N VAL A 896 33.93 33.56 -11.17
CA VAL A 896 32.58 33.27 -11.70
C VAL A 896 32.19 34.28 -12.80
N GLN A 897 31.68 33.79 -13.92
CA GLN A 897 31.06 34.61 -14.96
C GLN A 897 29.63 34.12 -15.24
N LEU A 898 28.67 35.02 -15.06
CA LEU A 898 27.25 34.75 -15.27
C LEU A 898 26.80 35.13 -16.69
N HIS A 899 26.03 34.25 -17.31
CA HIS A 899 25.46 34.43 -18.64
C HIS A 899 23.95 34.20 -18.59
N VAL A 900 23.16 35.27 -18.77
CA VAL A 900 21.70 35.23 -18.75
C VAL A 900 21.18 35.53 -20.15
N SER A 901 20.71 34.49 -20.85
CA SER A 901 20.31 34.63 -22.25
C SER A 901 19.08 35.51 -22.47
N GLY A 902 18.16 35.57 -21.50
CA GLY A 902 17.04 36.51 -21.50
C GLY A 902 17.44 37.99 -21.32
N GLU A 903 18.66 38.24 -20.82
CA GLU A 903 19.24 39.59 -20.70
C GLU A 903 20.21 39.90 -21.85
N GLY A 904 20.23 39.06 -22.90
CA GLY A 904 21.07 39.26 -24.09
C GLY A 904 22.53 38.83 -23.94
N THR A 905 22.91 38.17 -22.84
CA THR A 905 24.28 37.68 -22.61
C THR A 905 24.39 36.17 -22.83
N ARG A 906 25.51 35.70 -23.38
CA ARG A 906 25.80 34.27 -23.59
C ARG A 906 27.30 34.00 -23.40
N ALA A 907 27.63 32.79 -22.95
CA ALA A 907 29.01 32.34 -22.93
C ALA A 907 29.54 32.25 -24.38
N ASP A 908 30.53 33.05 -24.73
CA ASP A 908 31.23 32.95 -26.01
C ASP A 908 32.19 31.76 -25.96
N LEU A 909 31.67 30.58 -26.31
CA LEU A 909 32.41 29.33 -26.23
C LEU A 909 33.65 29.33 -27.14
N GLY A 910 33.62 30.06 -28.26
CA GLY A 910 34.78 30.17 -29.15
C GLY A 910 35.91 30.97 -28.49
N ALA A 911 35.58 32.11 -27.88
CA ALA A 911 36.54 32.94 -27.18
C ALA A 911 37.07 32.29 -25.88
N ILE A 912 36.22 31.53 -25.18
CA ILE A 912 36.60 30.81 -23.95
C ILE A 912 37.52 29.63 -24.28
N MET A 913 37.08 28.74 -25.18
CA MET A 913 37.80 27.50 -25.47
C MET A 913 39.02 27.72 -26.39
N GLY A 914 38.99 28.73 -27.26
CA GLY A 914 40.09 29.05 -28.19
C GLY A 914 41.40 29.47 -27.53
N ARG A 915 41.43 29.58 -26.18
CA ARG A 915 42.62 29.81 -25.36
C ARG A 915 43.29 28.52 -24.87
N TYR A 916 42.87 27.37 -25.37
CA TYR A 916 43.37 26.07 -24.96
C TYR A 916 44.90 26.00 -24.95
N GLU A 917 45.46 25.53 -23.84
CA GLU A 917 46.84 25.09 -23.73
C GLU A 917 46.89 23.62 -23.30
N PRO A 918 47.96 22.87 -23.64
CA PRO A 918 48.10 21.47 -23.24
C PRO A 918 47.88 21.26 -21.73
N GLY A 919 47.01 20.30 -21.39
CA GLY A 919 46.65 19.98 -20.00
C GLY A 919 45.48 20.77 -19.43
N TRP A 920 44.88 21.71 -20.18
CA TRP A 920 43.62 22.34 -19.77
C TRP A 920 42.47 21.34 -19.89
N HIS A 921 41.57 21.34 -18.91
CA HIS A 921 40.39 20.46 -18.90
C HIS A 921 39.11 21.30 -18.97
N VAL A 922 38.09 20.75 -19.63
CA VAL A 922 36.73 21.31 -19.64
C VAL A 922 35.75 20.34 -19.01
N TYR A 923 34.96 20.84 -18.08
CA TYR A 923 33.89 20.13 -17.41
C TYR A 923 32.56 20.82 -17.72
N THR A 924 31.54 20.07 -18.10
CA THR A 924 30.21 20.63 -18.38
C THR A 924 29.09 19.80 -17.80
N CYS A 925 28.05 20.47 -17.32
CA CYS A 925 26.81 19.84 -16.92
C CYS A 925 25.64 20.81 -17.13
N GLY A 926 24.51 20.31 -17.62
CA GLY A 926 23.30 21.11 -17.87
C GLY A 926 22.36 20.44 -18.88
N PRO A 927 21.45 21.21 -19.52
CA PRO A 927 20.64 20.69 -20.62
C PRO A 927 21.50 20.17 -21.77
N ASP A 928 21.07 19.09 -22.44
CA ASP A 928 21.86 18.42 -23.49
C ASP A 928 22.39 19.39 -24.54
N ARG A 929 21.52 20.23 -25.13
CA ARG A 929 21.91 21.24 -26.12
C ARG A 929 23.03 22.17 -25.64
N TYR A 930 23.08 22.51 -24.35
CA TYR A 930 24.15 23.32 -23.77
C TYR A 930 25.45 22.54 -23.71
N MET A 931 25.42 21.31 -23.18
CA MET A 931 26.59 20.46 -23.04
C MET A 931 27.21 20.09 -24.38
N GLN A 932 26.39 19.71 -25.38
CA GLN A 932 26.88 19.44 -26.74
C GLN A 932 27.54 20.68 -27.36
N GLY A 933 26.99 21.87 -27.11
CA GLY A 933 27.59 23.13 -27.55
C GLY A 933 28.98 23.36 -26.97
N VAL A 934 29.16 23.11 -25.67
CA VAL A 934 30.45 23.18 -24.97
C VAL A 934 31.43 22.17 -25.54
N MET A 935 31.02 20.90 -25.68
CA MET A 935 31.88 19.83 -26.18
C MET A 935 32.35 20.06 -27.61
N ALA A 936 31.44 20.46 -28.50
CA ALA A 936 31.80 20.79 -29.87
C ALA A 936 32.74 22.00 -29.96
N ALA A 937 32.62 22.99 -29.06
CA ALA A 937 33.53 24.13 -29.02
C ALA A 937 34.93 23.72 -28.51
N ALA A 938 35.00 22.89 -27.48
CA ALA A 938 36.26 22.37 -26.96
C ALA A 938 36.98 21.49 -27.99
N GLU A 939 36.25 20.61 -28.68
CA GLU A 939 36.77 19.79 -29.78
C GLU A 939 37.38 20.65 -30.89
N ARG A 940 36.66 21.68 -31.35
CA ARG A 940 37.17 22.61 -32.37
C ARG A 940 38.40 23.39 -31.90
N ALA A 941 38.53 23.64 -30.60
CA ALA A 941 39.67 24.34 -30.02
C ALA A 941 40.90 23.42 -29.77
N GLY A 942 40.76 22.11 -29.99
CA GLY A 942 41.86 21.15 -29.88
C GLY A 942 41.99 20.45 -28.53
N PHE A 943 40.98 20.53 -27.66
CA PHE A 943 40.95 19.71 -26.43
C PHE A 943 40.90 18.22 -26.81
N PRO A 944 41.79 17.38 -26.26
CA PRO A 944 41.75 15.95 -26.48
C PRO A 944 40.56 15.31 -25.75
N ASP A 945 40.19 14.08 -26.16
CA ASP A 945 39.02 13.37 -25.65
C ASP A 945 39.05 13.23 -24.11
N GLU A 946 40.21 12.90 -23.54
CA GLU A 946 40.45 12.75 -22.11
C GLU A 946 40.36 14.05 -21.30
N ALA A 947 40.38 15.22 -21.94
CA ALA A 947 40.28 16.53 -21.30
C ALA A 947 38.86 17.12 -21.38
N ARG A 948 37.89 16.37 -21.94
CA ARG A 948 36.50 16.79 -22.17
C ARG A 948 35.55 15.95 -21.35
N HIS A 949 35.05 16.50 -20.26
CA HIS A 949 34.27 15.78 -19.24
C HIS A 949 32.84 16.31 -19.19
N LEU A 950 31.84 15.42 -19.18
CA LEU A 950 30.43 15.78 -19.04
C LEU A 950 29.65 14.82 -18.13
N GLU A 951 28.61 15.35 -17.48
CA GLU A 951 27.65 14.57 -16.68
C GLU A 951 26.22 14.87 -17.14
N TYR A 952 25.42 13.83 -17.39
CA TYR A 952 24.00 13.95 -17.72
C TYR A 952 23.11 13.80 -16.48
N PHE A 953 22.16 14.73 -16.29
CA PHE A 953 21.12 14.62 -15.25
C PHE A 953 19.88 13.85 -15.69
N SER A 954 19.62 13.86 -17.00
CA SER A 954 18.50 13.18 -17.64
C SER A 954 19.02 12.48 -18.88
N VAL A 955 18.39 11.36 -19.24
CA VAL A 955 18.64 10.66 -20.51
C VAL A 955 18.39 11.64 -21.67
N PRO A 956 19.36 11.89 -22.56
CA PRO A 956 19.13 12.64 -23.78
C PRO A 956 18.04 12.01 -24.65
N GLU A 957 17.34 12.83 -25.46
CA GLU A 957 16.40 12.31 -26.46
C GLU A 957 17.16 11.39 -27.44
N GLN A 958 16.67 10.15 -27.56
CA GLN A 958 17.27 9.14 -28.42
C GLN A 958 16.57 9.10 -29.78
N PRO A 959 17.30 8.78 -30.86
CA PRO A 959 16.66 8.39 -32.12
C PRO A 959 15.83 7.11 -31.90
N GLU A 960 14.76 6.92 -32.68
CA GLU A 960 14.01 5.66 -32.66
C GLU A 960 14.94 4.52 -33.10
N TYR A 961 15.29 3.65 -32.17
CA TYR A 961 16.08 2.46 -32.44
C TYR A 961 15.16 1.27 -32.76
N GLU A 962 15.50 0.51 -33.80
CA GLU A 962 14.89 -0.79 -34.04
C GLU A 962 15.63 -1.86 -33.21
N ASN A 963 14.90 -2.65 -32.43
CA ASN A 963 15.50 -3.72 -31.64
C ASN A 963 15.50 -5.01 -32.44
N HIS A 964 16.68 -5.63 -32.57
CA HIS A 964 16.80 -6.97 -33.11
C HIS A 964 17.27 -7.96 -32.04
N PRO A 965 16.86 -9.24 -32.13
CA PRO A 965 17.41 -10.29 -31.30
C PRO A 965 18.91 -10.48 -31.54
N PHE A 966 19.67 -10.82 -30.50
CA PHE A 966 21.11 -11.11 -30.58
C PHE A 966 21.52 -12.09 -29.47
N ALA A 967 22.73 -12.65 -29.53
CA ALA A 967 23.22 -13.58 -28.51
C ALA A 967 24.36 -12.99 -27.67
N LEU A 968 24.36 -13.30 -26.38
CA LEU A 968 25.48 -13.07 -25.46
C LEU A 968 26.23 -14.37 -25.26
N ARG A 969 27.55 -14.36 -25.38
CA ARG A 969 28.43 -15.48 -25.02
C ARG A 969 29.24 -15.11 -23.78
N LEU A 970 29.25 -15.98 -22.79
CA LEU A 970 30.00 -15.79 -21.55
C LEU A 970 31.34 -16.52 -21.60
N LYS A 971 32.25 -16.22 -20.66
CA LYS A 971 33.54 -16.90 -20.53
C LYS A 971 33.43 -18.40 -20.28
N ASP A 972 32.37 -18.81 -19.59
CA ASP A 972 32.10 -20.21 -19.28
C ASP A 972 31.46 -20.99 -20.46
N GLY A 973 31.26 -20.32 -21.60
CA GLY A 973 30.73 -20.90 -22.83
C GLY A 973 29.21 -20.90 -22.94
N ARG A 974 28.47 -20.43 -21.94
CA ARG A 974 27.01 -20.24 -22.06
C ARG A 974 26.68 -19.20 -23.12
N GLU A 975 25.64 -19.47 -23.91
CA GLU A 975 25.10 -18.56 -24.91
C GLU A 975 23.64 -18.24 -24.58
N LEU A 976 23.32 -16.95 -24.45
CA LEU A 976 22.02 -16.45 -24.03
C LEU A 976 21.41 -15.59 -25.14
N LEU A 977 20.18 -15.91 -25.55
CA LEU A 977 19.44 -15.11 -26.52
C LEU A 977 18.82 -13.89 -25.84
N VAL A 978 19.12 -12.71 -26.37
CA VAL A 978 18.48 -11.44 -26.00
C VAL A 978 17.39 -11.11 -27.02
N PRO A 979 16.10 -11.20 -26.68
CA PRO A 979 14.99 -10.89 -27.58
C PRO A 979 14.84 -9.37 -27.79
N GLU A 980 13.99 -8.98 -28.74
CA GLU A 980 13.76 -7.56 -29.11
C GLU A 980 13.15 -6.72 -27.97
N ASP A 981 12.40 -7.35 -27.08
CA ASP A 981 11.63 -6.73 -26.00
C ASP A 981 12.35 -6.72 -24.65
N GLN A 982 13.60 -7.20 -24.59
CA GLN A 982 14.41 -7.24 -23.36
C GLN A 982 15.82 -6.70 -23.60
N SER A 983 16.42 -6.12 -22.56
CA SER A 983 17.82 -5.72 -22.52
C SER A 983 18.76 -6.91 -22.25
N ALA A 984 20.05 -6.75 -22.58
CA ALA A 984 21.08 -7.72 -22.19
C ALA A 984 21.13 -7.89 -20.66
N ALA A 985 20.94 -6.81 -19.90
CA ALA A 985 20.91 -6.83 -18.45
C ALA A 985 19.77 -7.71 -17.90
N GLU A 986 18.57 -7.57 -18.46
CA GLU A 986 17.42 -8.40 -18.05
C GLU A 986 17.65 -9.88 -18.35
N VAL A 987 18.24 -10.21 -19.49
CA VAL A 987 18.52 -11.59 -19.89
C VAL A 987 19.63 -12.22 -19.05
N LEU A 988 20.72 -11.49 -18.79
CA LEU A 988 21.80 -11.95 -17.91
C LEU A 988 21.27 -12.22 -16.49
N ARG A 989 20.46 -11.31 -15.95
CA ARG A 989 19.81 -11.50 -14.64
C ARG A 989 18.81 -12.65 -14.64
N GLY A 990 18.02 -12.78 -15.71
CA GLY A 990 17.08 -13.88 -15.89
C GLY A 990 17.78 -15.24 -15.94
N ALA A 991 19.03 -15.29 -16.41
CA ALA A 991 19.89 -16.47 -16.43
C ALA A 991 20.73 -16.66 -15.15
N GLY A 992 20.46 -15.89 -14.09
CA GLY A 992 21.17 -16.00 -12.80
C GLY A 992 22.59 -15.44 -12.77
N ILE A 993 22.98 -14.60 -13.75
CA ILE A 993 24.32 -13.98 -13.79
C ILE A 993 24.28 -12.66 -13.02
N PRO A 994 25.12 -12.49 -12.00
CA PRO A 994 25.12 -11.28 -11.19
C PRO A 994 25.68 -10.11 -12.01
N ILE A 995 24.85 -9.08 -12.17
CA ILE A 995 25.25 -7.80 -12.74
C ILE A 995 24.72 -6.68 -11.84
N ASP A 996 25.52 -5.64 -11.65
CA ASP A 996 25.07 -4.46 -10.94
C ASP A 996 24.18 -3.62 -11.87
N LEU A 997 22.94 -3.35 -11.47
CA LEU A 997 22.00 -2.56 -12.28
C LEU A 997 21.32 -1.50 -11.39
N LYS A 998 21.32 -0.25 -11.85
CA LYS A 998 20.80 0.90 -11.07
C LYS A 998 19.80 1.75 -11.83
N CYS A 999 20.22 2.53 -12.84
CA CYS A 999 19.31 3.45 -13.54
C CYS A 999 18.40 2.77 -14.56
N ASP A 1000 18.87 1.67 -15.16
CA ASP A 1000 18.21 1.00 -16.30
C ASP A 1000 17.91 1.91 -17.52
N ASP A 1001 18.55 3.08 -17.57
CA ASP A 1001 18.31 4.15 -18.53
C ASP A 1001 19.63 4.57 -19.25
N GLY A 1002 20.73 3.81 -19.08
CA GLY A 1002 22.00 4.07 -19.78
C GLY A 1002 22.87 5.24 -19.28
N ILE A 1003 22.51 5.87 -18.16
CA ILE A 1003 23.12 7.13 -17.68
C ILE A 1003 24.01 7.02 -16.43
N CYS A 1004 24.02 5.88 -15.73
CA CYS A 1004 24.81 5.74 -14.49
C CYS A 1004 26.08 4.87 -14.63
N GLY A 1005 26.18 4.06 -15.68
CA GLY A 1005 27.35 3.18 -15.91
C GLY A 1005 27.50 1.99 -14.97
N VAL A 1006 26.60 1.79 -14.00
CA VAL A 1006 26.70 0.68 -13.02
C VAL A 1006 26.68 -0.70 -13.68
N CYS A 1007 25.90 -0.89 -14.76
CA CYS A 1007 25.81 -2.18 -15.47
C CYS A 1007 26.87 -2.36 -16.57
N LYS A 1008 28.03 -1.74 -16.40
CA LYS A 1008 29.17 -1.86 -17.30
C LYS A 1008 29.79 -3.25 -17.20
N CYS A 1009 29.88 -3.94 -18.33
CA CYS A 1009 30.58 -5.22 -18.47
C CYS A 1009 31.73 -5.08 -19.47
N GLY A 1010 32.83 -5.80 -19.25
CA GLY A 1010 33.89 -5.91 -20.25
C GLY A 1010 33.42 -6.71 -21.46
N VAL A 1011 33.98 -6.43 -22.64
CA VAL A 1011 33.64 -7.09 -23.91
C VAL A 1011 34.90 -7.73 -24.47
N ARG A 1012 34.84 -9.03 -24.78
CA ARG A 1012 35.94 -9.80 -25.37
C ARG A 1012 35.88 -9.79 -26.89
N SER A 1013 34.68 -9.89 -27.47
CA SER A 1013 34.46 -9.88 -28.92
C SER A 1013 33.01 -9.49 -29.25
N GLY A 1014 32.75 -9.05 -30.50
CA GLY A 1014 31.43 -8.64 -30.98
C GLY A 1014 31.28 -7.13 -31.18
N GLU A 1015 30.44 -6.74 -32.14
CA GLU A 1015 30.15 -5.33 -32.44
C GLU A 1015 28.91 -4.85 -31.67
N ILE A 1016 29.02 -3.71 -30.98
CA ILE A 1016 27.98 -3.17 -30.09
C ILE A 1016 27.39 -1.90 -30.68
N GLU A 1017 26.06 -1.81 -30.65
CA GLU A 1017 25.35 -0.54 -30.78
C GLU A 1017 25.24 0.09 -29.38
N HIS A 1018 26.11 1.07 -29.13
CA HIS A 1018 26.11 1.81 -27.87
C HIS A 1018 24.91 2.75 -27.80
N ARG A 1019 24.05 2.51 -26.80
CA ARG A 1019 22.87 3.34 -26.51
C ARG A 1019 22.96 4.00 -25.14
N ASP A 1020 24.16 3.98 -24.55
CA ASP A 1020 24.49 4.57 -23.27
C ASP A 1020 25.16 5.95 -23.44
N PHE A 1021 25.17 6.71 -22.35
CA PHE A 1021 25.67 8.09 -22.33
C PHE A 1021 26.88 8.28 -21.40
N VAL A 1022 27.49 7.17 -20.97
CA VAL A 1022 28.51 7.17 -19.90
C VAL A 1022 29.85 6.64 -20.35
N LEU A 1023 29.89 5.77 -21.37
CA LEU A 1023 31.15 5.29 -21.91
C LEU A 1023 31.73 6.31 -22.90
N SER A 1024 33.00 6.68 -22.70
CA SER A 1024 33.74 7.43 -23.71
C SER A 1024 33.98 6.58 -24.97
N LYS A 1025 34.30 7.21 -26.11
CA LYS A 1025 34.66 6.48 -27.35
C LYS A 1025 35.77 5.45 -27.14
N ALA A 1026 36.74 5.74 -26.27
CA ALA A 1026 37.79 4.80 -25.91
C ALA A 1026 37.26 3.62 -25.08
N GLN A 1027 36.37 3.88 -24.11
CA GLN A 1027 35.77 2.83 -23.28
C GLN A 1027 34.79 1.94 -24.05
N GLN A 1028 34.08 2.48 -25.04
CA GLN A 1028 33.17 1.75 -25.94
C GLN A 1028 33.90 0.64 -26.73
N GLN A 1029 35.22 0.74 -26.90
CA GLN A 1029 36.01 -0.30 -27.60
C GLN A 1029 36.12 -1.62 -26.83
N GLY A 1030 35.89 -1.63 -25.52
CA GLY A 1030 36.11 -2.81 -24.67
C GLY A 1030 35.08 -3.03 -23.57
N ALA A 1031 33.99 -2.26 -23.55
CA ALA A 1031 32.96 -2.37 -22.52
C ALA A 1031 31.56 -2.10 -23.07
N MET A 1032 30.54 -2.68 -22.45
CA MET A 1032 29.13 -2.55 -22.79
C MET A 1032 28.32 -2.14 -21.56
N ILE A 1033 27.40 -1.18 -21.73
CA ILE A 1033 26.35 -0.90 -20.73
C ILE A 1033 25.14 -1.78 -21.03
N THR A 1034 24.99 -2.86 -20.26
CA THR A 1034 24.08 -3.97 -20.59
C THR A 1034 22.59 -3.63 -20.52
N CYS A 1035 22.20 -2.53 -19.86
CA CYS A 1035 20.79 -2.13 -19.73
C CYS A 1035 20.19 -1.47 -20.98
N GLN A 1036 21.02 -0.96 -21.88
CA GLN A 1036 20.54 -0.21 -23.04
C GLN A 1036 21.23 -0.64 -24.34
N SER A 1037 22.54 -0.87 -24.30
CA SER A 1037 23.31 -1.21 -25.50
C SER A 1037 22.92 -2.59 -26.03
N ARG A 1038 23.04 -2.79 -27.35
CA ARG A 1038 22.66 -4.04 -28.05
C ARG A 1038 23.75 -4.47 -29.03
N ALA A 1039 23.57 -5.59 -29.72
CA ALA A 1039 24.44 -5.93 -30.86
C ALA A 1039 24.18 -4.98 -32.04
N ALA A 1040 25.25 -4.58 -32.73
CA ALA A 1040 25.18 -3.67 -33.88
C ALA A 1040 24.47 -4.27 -35.11
N LYS A 1041 24.30 -5.59 -35.16
CA LYS A 1041 23.70 -6.33 -36.28
C LYS A 1041 22.64 -7.31 -35.76
N PRO A 1042 21.53 -7.51 -36.50
CA PRO A 1042 20.57 -8.56 -36.20
C PRO A 1042 21.25 -9.93 -36.09
N GLY A 1043 20.97 -10.68 -35.02
CA GLY A 1043 21.57 -11.98 -34.77
C GLY A 1043 23.06 -11.94 -34.42
N GLY A 1044 23.63 -10.76 -34.12
CA GLY A 1044 25.03 -10.64 -33.69
C GLY A 1044 25.32 -11.42 -32.40
N VAL A 1045 26.59 -11.77 -32.19
CA VAL A 1045 27.06 -12.41 -30.96
C VAL A 1045 28.04 -11.48 -30.26
N ILE A 1046 27.75 -11.11 -29.01
CA ILE A 1046 28.65 -10.33 -28.15
C ILE A 1046 29.20 -11.25 -27.08
N GLU A 1047 30.52 -11.35 -26.97
CA GLU A 1047 31.20 -12.11 -25.92
C GLU A 1047 31.55 -11.17 -24.76
N LEU A 1048 30.93 -11.39 -23.60
CA LEU A 1048 31.15 -10.59 -22.39
C LEU A 1048 32.26 -11.18 -21.52
N ASP A 1049 32.94 -10.31 -20.79
CA ASP A 1049 33.94 -10.60 -19.78
C ASP A 1049 33.26 -11.02 -18.46
N LEU A 1050 32.36 -12.01 -18.53
CA LEU A 1050 31.52 -12.54 -17.44
C LEU A 1050 31.61 -14.06 -17.35
#